data_AF-A0A3N5MAV5-F1
#
_entry.id   AF-A0A3N5MAV5-F1
#
_cell.length_a   1.000
_cell.length_b   1.000
_cell.length_c   1.000
_cell.angle_alpha   90.00
_cell.angle_beta   90.00
_cell.angle_gamma   90.00
#
_symmetry.space_group_name_H-M   'P 1'
#
loop_
_entity.id
_entity.type
_entity.pdbx_description
1 polymer ?
#
loop_
_entity_poly.entity_id
_entity_poly.type
_entity_poly.pdbx_seq_one_letter_code
_entity_poly.pdbx_strand_id
1 'polypeptide(L)'
;MRHVRTLSPTSKTGNANHIRAVRAIYAAWLSFCGALLLTASLSASAQEAASVEGKAIRQIQLLSEGPLSRIATPDLISLIGFKKGGPYSSAEAKHAIQRLHSTELFHDVLIDVRPVGADSVDVDVILVRRFYIKEISFDGDLKLEPSDLRRDLAFRAGEAFYPELMEETVARLREMYQKQGFYQARIEPRFEVDYPTAELKIEFRIQAGTRAVVSVIQFDVEGGIDPTSLQSLISTRAGQPYSQLQMDQDIAVLERYFVRQGYLNPDIYLRGGAAYDAAGNSVSLVVRVVPRERSQLTFEGIDPNSKELEGLSLFSERGSALALLEESVEALETRVQRDGYFLAGVSYETSGTEENRRIVIRVNRGNRYRIAKALFEGNSTIPEERLKRILRIKEAGVLSRGEFTDRLAREDAERIASFYQQRGFMDVKVDREIRADYPEAGRLTVVFKIQEGPPYVLEDLQIVGNHQIDETALRREIQVKEGEPFSPVGIAQDRGNILAAYENQGYRGTDIQYEITYPQPGRARVRFVIEEGEKWYVDQVVLAGLVDTRPSAVKKEVVVHAGQPLSLERVLTTETNLHDLAVFSRVDVKQAPAFGDPNLRNVIIRVEEAKKYSLLYGIGYSSFEGVRGTFGVSNSNFMGRAHTLSLGLRAGRQRQRANVSYSLPRVFDWQLPTVLTAAIDNEKALTEQLETRRALRGRPFDAYRLIGSGQSERRLSARESFFIRANFQNIKIDVPPNLATPLQFFREEENLRLSSVAISYLNESRDDPLSPKFGFFLSGEALLSTKLIGSERQFFRILTQAQYYKQVFPNVVLATSLRLGMILPFANSLPADIENPVPISERFFSGGSTTLRGLTQDLAGPLLRDPATGEIVLVDEFGRPDPEGRPVPLGGNGLAIGNVELRFPLFWFLSGAVFYDIGNVFRSITDVSQAGWSNAIGFGVRANTPVGPVRFDIGYNPKPPPTIGFSHWNFHFTLGHPF
;
A
#
# COMPACT_ATOMS: atom_id res chain seq x y z
N MET A 1 -41.91 -4.89 33.71
CA MET A 1 -43.39 -4.89 33.55
C MET A 1 -43.73 -4.87 32.07
N ARG A 2 -44.79 -5.61 31.69
CA ARG A 2 -45.49 -5.73 30.39
C ARG A 2 -45.07 -6.86 29.42
N HIS A 3 -45.87 -7.92 29.56
CA HIS A 3 -46.56 -8.71 28.53
C HIS A 3 -45.77 -9.57 27.54
N VAL A 4 -45.61 -10.83 27.96
CA VAL A 4 -45.55 -12.02 27.10
C VAL A 4 -46.91 -12.25 26.45
N ARG A 5 -46.97 -12.30 25.11
CA ARG A 5 -48.08 -12.86 24.33
C ARG A 5 -47.64 -14.21 23.79
N THR A 6 -48.44 -15.22 24.09
CA THR A 6 -48.34 -16.61 23.65
C THR A 6 -48.79 -16.75 22.19
N LEU A 7 -47.99 -17.41 21.36
CA LEU A 7 -48.43 -18.03 20.11
C LEU A 7 -47.92 -19.48 20.10
N SER A 8 -48.86 -20.41 19.98
CA SER A 8 -48.69 -21.86 19.87
C SER A 8 -48.22 -22.29 18.46
N PRO A 9 -47.69 -23.51 18.29
CA PRO A 9 -46.81 -23.86 17.18
C PRO A 9 -47.53 -24.60 16.05
N THR A 10 -47.17 -24.31 14.80
CA THR A 10 -47.37 -25.26 13.70
C THR A 10 -46.13 -25.32 12.80
N SER A 11 -45.56 -26.53 12.76
CA SER A 11 -44.68 -27.12 11.76
C SER A 11 -43.45 -26.32 11.31
N LYS A 12 -42.27 -26.71 11.82
CA LYS A 12 -40.98 -26.71 11.10
C LYS A 12 -39.94 -27.49 11.92
N THR A 13 -39.99 -28.81 11.82
CA THR A 13 -38.89 -29.68 12.23
C THR A 13 -37.90 -29.81 11.07
N GLY A 14 -36.67 -29.34 11.29
CA GLY A 14 -35.54 -29.58 10.39
C GLY A 14 -34.77 -28.31 10.05
N ASN A 15 -34.01 -27.75 11.02
CA ASN A 15 -32.81 -26.94 10.74
C ASN A 15 -32.05 -26.42 12.00
N ALA A 16 -32.33 -26.95 13.20
CA ALA A 16 -31.72 -26.43 14.44
C ALA A 16 -30.47 -27.20 14.93
N ASN A 17 -29.96 -28.19 14.18
CA ASN A 17 -29.00 -29.16 14.72
C ASN A 17 -27.51 -28.85 14.50
N HIS A 18 -27.12 -27.86 13.69
CA HIS A 18 -25.70 -27.68 13.31
C HIS A 18 -25.04 -26.40 13.84
N ILE A 19 -25.79 -25.33 14.13
CA ILE A 19 -25.30 -24.21 14.99
C ILE A 19 -25.05 -24.71 16.42
N ARG A 20 -25.77 -25.77 16.80
CA ARG A 20 -25.47 -26.57 17.99
C ARG A 20 -24.08 -27.20 17.95
N ALA A 21 -23.36 -27.38 16.86
CA ALA A 21 -22.05 -28.05 16.92
C ALA A 21 -21.00 -27.16 17.61
N VAL A 22 -20.89 -25.87 17.27
CA VAL A 22 -19.95 -24.96 17.94
C VAL A 22 -20.50 -24.51 19.30
N ARG A 23 -21.80 -24.20 19.39
CA ARG A 23 -22.47 -23.96 20.69
C ARG A 23 -22.44 -25.18 21.59
N ALA A 24 -22.40 -26.41 21.08
CA ALA A 24 -22.21 -27.64 21.86
C ALA A 24 -20.75 -28.03 21.99
N ILE A 25 -19.80 -27.48 21.25
CA ILE A 25 -18.39 -27.55 21.63
C ILE A 25 -18.22 -26.66 22.86
N TYR A 26 -18.64 -25.40 22.80
CA TYR A 26 -18.64 -24.49 23.95
C TYR A 26 -19.50 -25.04 25.10
N ALA A 27 -20.72 -25.52 24.83
CA ALA A 27 -21.60 -26.06 25.87
C ALA A 27 -21.21 -27.47 26.34
N ALA A 28 -20.60 -28.34 25.53
CA ALA A 28 -20.09 -29.63 26.00
C ALA A 28 -18.77 -29.45 26.75
N TRP A 29 -17.95 -28.44 26.44
CA TRP A 29 -16.80 -28.09 27.27
C TRP A 29 -17.25 -27.47 28.60
N LEU A 30 -18.21 -26.54 28.57
CA LEU A 30 -18.85 -26.01 29.78
C LEU A 30 -19.57 -27.10 30.59
N SER A 31 -20.19 -28.08 29.92
CA SER A 31 -20.84 -29.25 30.56
C SER A 31 -19.83 -30.32 31.01
N PHE A 32 -18.66 -30.43 30.38
CA PHE A 32 -17.57 -31.32 30.78
C PHE A 32 -16.83 -30.73 31.98
N CYS A 33 -16.59 -29.42 32.00
CA CYS A 33 -16.19 -28.69 33.21
C CYS A 33 -17.27 -28.83 34.29
N GLY A 34 -18.55 -28.66 33.94
CA GLY A 34 -19.69 -28.92 34.83
C GLY A 34 -19.76 -30.36 35.36
N ALA A 35 -19.40 -31.36 34.55
CA ALA A 35 -19.36 -32.77 34.94
C ALA A 35 -18.12 -33.11 35.79
N LEU A 36 -16.96 -32.49 35.51
CA LEU A 36 -15.80 -32.51 36.40
C LEU A 36 -16.11 -31.86 37.76
N LEU A 37 -16.97 -30.84 37.76
CA LEU A 37 -17.51 -30.21 38.97
C LEU A 37 -18.52 -31.11 39.71
N LEU A 38 -19.32 -31.89 38.98
CA LEU A 38 -20.35 -32.78 39.55
C LEU A 38 -19.84 -34.17 39.99
N THR A 39 -18.73 -34.67 39.44
CA THR A 39 -18.16 -35.99 39.80
C THR A 39 -17.46 -36.05 41.16
N ALA A 40 -17.35 -34.92 41.87
CA ALA A 40 -16.91 -34.86 43.27
C ALA A 40 -18.04 -34.52 44.26
N SER A 41 -19.30 -34.56 43.83
CA SER A 41 -20.46 -34.14 44.64
C SER A 41 -21.49 -35.25 44.82
N LEU A 42 -21.06 -36.39 45.36
CA LEU A 42 -21.97 -37.41 45.89
C LEU A 42 -21.51 -37.83 47.29
N SER A 43 -21.46 -36.87 48.21
CA SER A 43 -21.59 -37.04 49.67
C SER A 43 -21.35 -35.69 50.37
N ALA A 44 -22.32 -34.79 50.34
CA ALA A 44 -22.43 -33.74 51.35
C ALA A 44 -23.86 -33.19 51.33
N SER A 45 -24.64 -33.62 52.31
CA SER A 45 -25.87 -32.96 52.73
C SER A 45 -25.61 -31.49 52.99
N ALA A 46 -26.60 -30.66 52.67
CA ALA A 46 -26.68 -29.24 52.94
C ALA A 46 -26.01 -28.83 54.27
N GLN A 47 -24.82 -28.26 54.17
CA GLN A 47 -24.14 -27.55 55.25
C GLN A 47 -23.51 -26.32 54.62
N GLU A 48 -23.78 -25.17 55.22
CA GLU A 48 -23.39 -23.80 54.88
C GLU A 48 -22.30 -23.69 53.80
N ALA A 49 -22.58 -22.90 52.75
CA ALA A 49 -21.55 -22.39 51.86
C ALA A 49 -20.54 -21.59 52.70
N ALA A 50 -19.53 -22.27 53.23
CA ALA A 50 -18.43 -21.66 53.96
C ALA A 50 -17.82 -20.61 53.04
N SER A 51 -17.74 -19.35 53.49
CA SER A 51 -17.17 -18.28 52.68
C SER A 51 -15.75 -18.68 52.27
N VAL A 52 -15.53 -18.86 50.97
CA VAL A 52 -14.19 -19.11 50.41
C VAL A 52 -13.29 -17.87 50.51
N GLU A 53 -13.89 -16.71 50.78
CA GLU A 53 -13.20 -15.44 51.00
C GLU A 53 -12.17 -15.55 52.13
N GLY A 54 -10.93 -15.11 51.87
CA GLY A 54 -9.83 -15.11 52.83
C GLY A 54 -9.08 -16.44 52.99
N LYS A 55 -9.61 -17.56 52.46
CA LYS A 55 -8.93 -18.86 52.53
C LYS A 55 -7.67 -18.89 51.66
N ALA A 56 -6.65 -19.64 52.06
CA ALA A 56 -5.38 -19.71 51.34
C ALA A 56 -5.51 -20.51 50.03
N ILE A 57 -5.03 -19.94 48.92
CA ILE A 57 -5.06 -20.60 47.61
C ILE A 57 -3.98 -21.68 47.59
N ARG A 58 -4.39 -22.95 47.62
CA ARG A 58 -3.48 -24.11 47.58
C ARG A 58 -2.92 -24.32 46.18
N GLN A 59 -3.76 -24.19 45.16
CA GLN A 59 -3.40 -24.40 43.76
C GLN A 59 -4.24 -23.50 42.84
N ILE A 60 -3.62 -23.10 41.71
CA ILE A 60 -4.29 -22.42 40.60
C ILE A 60 -4.12 -23.32 39.37
N GLN A 61 -5.23 -23.74 38.74
CA GLN A 61 -5.22 -24.57 37.54
C GLN A 61 -5.80 -23.79 36.37
N LEU A 62 -5.15 -23.85 35.20
CA LEU A 62 -5.67 -23.25 33.97
C LEU A 62 -6.28 -24.35 33.10
N LEU A 63 -7.55 -24.20 32.74
CA LEU A 63 -8.30 -25.13 31.89
C LEU A 63 -8.69 -24.42 30.60
N SER A 64 -8.53 -25.07 29.43
CA SER A 64 -8.90 -24.51 28.12
C SER A 64 -9.15 -25.62 27.11
N GLU A 65 -9.88 -25.33 26.03
CA GLU A 65 -10.27 -26.32 25.01
C GLU A 65 -9.10 -26.96 24.24
N GLY A 66 -7.89 -26.43 24.43
CA GLY A 66 -6.64 -26.96 23.90
C GLY A 66 -5.43 -26.29 24.55
N PRO A 67 -4.20 -26.62 24.13
CA PRO A 67 -2.98 -26.04 24.70
C PRO A 67 -2.94 -24.52 24.51
N LEU A 68 -2.64 -23.77 25.58
CA LEU A 68 -2.54 -22.30 25.63
C LEU A 68 -1.23 -21.78 25.01
N SER A 69 -0.73 -22.43 23.96
CA SER A 69 0.58 -22.19 23.32
C SER A 69 0.82 -20.76 22.86
N ARG A 70 -0.24 -19.95 22.67
CA ARG A 70 -0.16 -18.53 22.25
C ARG A 70 0.20 -17.53 23.35
N ILE A 71 0.22 -17.93 24.63
CA ILE A 71 0.58 -17.04 25.74
C ILE A 71 1.48 -17.82 26.68
N ALA A 72 2.59 -17.23 27.12
CA ALA A 72 3.42 -17.87 28.12
C ALA A 72 2.61 -18.01 29.42
N THR A 73 2.55 -19.21 29.98
CA THR A 73 1.83 -19.49 31.24
C THR A 73 2.16 -18.50 32.37
N PRO A 74 3.41 -18.03 32.54
CA PRO A 74 3.73 -16.99 33.53
C PRO A 74 3.00 -15.65 33.29
N ASP A 75 2.79 -15.25 32.04
CA ASP A 75 2.11 -14.00 31.68
C ASP A 75 0.59 -14.12 31.91
N LEU A 76 0.01 -15.32 31.74
CA LEU A 76 -1.37 -15.59 32.16
C LEU A 76 -1.54 -15.57 33.66
N ILE A 77 -0.60 -16.15 34.40
CA ILE A 77 -0.63 -16.16 35.87
C ILE A 77 -0.50 -14.73 36.41
N SER A 78 0.33 -13.87 35.80
CA SER A 78 0.42 -12.46 36.21
C SER A 78 -0.89 -11.69 35.98
N LEU A 79 -1.58 -11.96 34.86
CA LEU A 79 -2.90 -11.40 34.58
C LEU A 79 -3.98 -11.89 35.55
N ILE A 80 -3.88 -13.12 36.06
CA ILE A 80 -4.82 -13.68 37.03
C ILE A 80 -4.69 -13.01 38.39
N GLY A 81 -3.49 -12.54 38.76
CA GLY A 81 -3.27 -11.78 40.01
C GLY A 81 -3.27 -12.62 41.30
N PHE A 82 -3.85 -13.83 41.27
CA PHE A 82 -3.77 -14.77 42.38
C PHE A 82 -2.35 -15.34 42.55
N LYS A 83 -1.93 -15.46 43.82
CA LYS A 83 -0.68 -16.13 44.19
C LYS A 83 -1.00 -17.38 45.00
N LYS A 84 -0.33 -18.48 44.67
CA LYS A 84 -0.35 -19.68 45.51
C LYS A 84 0.11 -19.32 46.94
N GLY A 85 -0.67 -19.72 47.94
CA GLY A 85 -0.50 -19.41 49.36
C GLY A 85 -1.13 -18.08 49.81
N GLY A 86 -1.58 -17.22 48.89
CA GLY A 86 -2.28 -15.97 49.23
C GLY A 86 -3.76 -16.19 49.54
N PRO A 87 -4.45 -15.21 50.16
CA PRO A 87 -5.89 -15.30 50.42
C PRO A 87 -6.69 -15.18 49.11
N TYR A 88 -7.72 -16.01 48.95
CA TYR A 88 -8.69 -15.88 47.88
C TYR A 88 -9.59 -14.67 48.11
N SER A 89 -9.86 -13.92 47.06
CA SER A 89 -10.87 -12.86 47.07
C SER A 89 -11.75 -12.90 45.84
N SER A 90 -13.06 -12.82 46.06
CA SER A 90 -14.07 -12.76 44.99
C SER A 90 -13.96 -11.46 44.19
N ALA A 91 -13.51 -10.37 44.80
CA ALA A 91 -13.22 -9.12 44.11
C ALA A 91 -12.07 -9.32 43.11
N GLU A 92 -10.97 -9.94 43.55
CA GLU A 92 -9.82 -10.22 42.68
C GLU A 92 -10.17 -11.21 41.56
N ALA A 93 -11.04 -12.21 41.82
CA ALA A 93 -11.55 -13.12 40.78
C ALA A 93 -12.25 -12.35 39.65
N LYS A 94 -13.13 -11.40 40.00
CA LYS A 94 -13.82 -10.56 39.02
C LYS A 94 -12.83 -9.71 38.20
N HIS A 95 -11.77 -9.20 38.83
CA HIS A 95 -10.75 -8.42 38.12
C HIS A 95 -9.86 -9.27 37.22
N ALA A 96 -9.53 -10.49 37.65
CA ALA A 96 -8.83 -11.47 36.83
C ALA A 96 -9.61 -11.76 35.54
N ILE A 97 -10.93 -11.97 35.65
CA ILE A 97 -11.83 -12.12 34.50
C ILE A 97 -11.76 -10.90 33.59
N GLN A 98 -11.84 -9.68 34.13
CA GLN A 98 -11.77 -8.44 33.34
C GLN A 98 -10.43 -8.26 32.63
N ARG A 99 -9.29 -8.53 33.30
CA ARG A 99 -7.94 -8.43 32.73
C ARG A 99 -7.71 -9.48 31.65
N LEU A 100 -8.21 -10.69 31.84
CA LEU A 100 -8.12 -11.74 30.82
C LEU A 100 -9.03 -11.43 29.62
N HIS A 101 -10.23 -10.89 29.85
CA HIS A 101 -11.13 -10.48 28.76
C HIS A 101 -10.59 -9.29 27.96
N SER A 102 -9.90 -8.34 28.61
CA SER A 102 -9.29 -7.18 27.92
C SER A 102 -8.12 -7.55 27.00
N THR A 103 -7.56 -8.77 27.12
CA THR A 103 -6.59 -9.29 26.14
C THR A 103 -7.22 -9.62 24.79
N GLU A 104 -8.55 -9.79 24.73
CA GLU A 104 -9.31 -10.25 23.55
C GLU A 104 -8.92 -11.62 23.01
N LEU A 105 -8.10 -12.38 23.74
CA LEU A 105 -7.68 -13.73 23.37
C LEU A 105 -8.74 -14.77 23.72
N PHE A 106 -9.59 -14.43 24.70
CA PHE A 106 -10.64 -15.28 25.22
C PHE A 106 -12.01 -14.72 24.83
N HIS A 107 -12.91 -15.61 24.44
CA HIS A 107 -14.31 -15.30 24.25
C HIS A 107 -15.00 -15.18 25.61
N ASP A 108 -14.65 -16.06 26.55
CA ASP A 108 -15.17 -16.07 27.91
C ASP A 108 -14.11 -16.56 28.90
N VAL A 109 -14.25 -16.16 30.16
CA VAL A 109 -13.33 -16.52 31.26
C VAL A 109 -14.17 -16.79 32.50
N LEU A 110 -14.06 -18.01 33.02
CA LEU A 110 -14.74 -18.44 34.23
C LEU A 110 -13.70 -18.78 35.29
N ILE A 111 -13.99 -18.44 36.54
CA ILE A 111 -13.16 -18.81 37.68
C ILE A 111 -14.05 -19.62 38.61
N ASP A 112 -13.71 -20.90 38.76
CA ASP A 112 -14.33 -21.78 39.72
C ASP A 112 -13.43 -21.99 40.94
N VAL A 113 -14.03 -22.13 42.12
CA VAL A 113 -13.30 -22.16 43.38
C VAL A 113 -13.82 -23.30 44.22
N ARG A 114 -12.94 -24.26 44.50
CA ARG A 114 -13.27 -25.47 45.24
C ARG A 114 -12.61 -25.44 46.62
N PRO A 115 -13.37 -25.48 47.73
CA PRO A 115 -12.77 -25.56 49.06
C PRO A 115 -12.06 -26.90 49.26
N VAL A 116 -10.85 -26.84 49.82
CA VAL A 116 -10.03 -28.00 50.17
C VAL A 116 -9.70 -27.92 51.65
N GLY A 117 -10.40 -28.72 52.46
CA GLY A 117 -10.31 -28.65 53.92
C GLY A 117 -10.92 -27.37 54.51
N ALA A 118 -10.54 -27.02 55.73
CA ALA A 118 -11.11 -25.86 56.45
C ALA A 118 -10.61 -24.52 55.89
N ASP A 119 -9.30 -24.39 55.63
CA ASP A 119 -8.63 -23.09 55.44
C ASP A 119 -8.04 -22.86 54.04
N SER A 120 -8.24 -23.77 53.09
CA SER A 120 -7.65 -23.65 51.75
C SER A 120 -8.65 -23.84 50.61
N VAL A 121 -8.31 -23.31 49.44
CA VAL A 121 -9.11 -23.40 48.22
C VAL A 121 -8.23 -23.72 47.01
N ASP A 122 -8.78 -24.47 46.05
CA ASP A 122 -8.25 -24.58 44.70
C ASP A 122 -9.02 -23.65 43.77
N VAL A 123 -8.30 -22.95 42.88
CA VAL A 123 -8.88 -22.00 41.92
C VAL A 123 -8.66 -22.54 40.51
N ASP A 124 -9.74 -22.86 39.83
CA ASP A 124 -9.74 -23.33 38.44
C ASP A 124 -10.15 -22.16 37.53
N VAL A 125 -9.20 -21.67 36.71
CA VAL A 125 -9.45 -20.62 35.71
C VAL A 125 -9.72 -21.28 34.37
N ILE A 126 -10.98 -21.27 33.94
CA ILE A 126 -11.45 -21.85 32.69
C ILE A 126 -11.45 -20.76 31.61
N LEU A 127 -10.62 -20.95 30.60
CA LEU A 127 -10.34 -20.01 29.52
C LEU A 127 -10.96 -20.52 28.22
N VAL A 128 -12.04 -19.86 27.79
CA VAL A 128 -12.78 -20.16 26.56
C VAL A 128 -12.17 -19.34 25.43
N ARG A 129 -11.59 -20.01 24.42
CA ARG A 129 -10.77 -19.31 23.40
C ARG A 129 -11.63 -18.58 22.36
N ARG A 130 -11.10 -17.46 21.88
CA ARG A 130 -11.59 -16.78 20.68
C ARG A 130 -10.90 -17.35 19.45
N PHE A 131 -11.67 -17.89 18.51
CA PHE A 131 -11.15 -18.45 17.24
C PHE A 131 -11.11 -17.37 16.15
N TYR A 132 -10.16 -17.49 15.23
CA TYR A 132 -9.99 -16.60 14.08
C TYR A 132 -10.25 -17.34 12.78
N ILE A 133 -10.97 -16.70 11.86
CA ILE A 133 -11.37 -17.31 10.59
C ILE A 133 -10.15 -17.35 9.67
N LYS A 134 -9.56 -18.52 9.45
CA LYS A 134 -8.41 -18.69 8.54
C LYS A 134 -8.83 -18.65 7.08
N GLU A 135 -9.94 -19.31 6.78
CA GLU A 135 -10.39 -19.53 5.40
C GLU A 135 -11.91 -19.69 5.36
N ILE A 136 -12.51 -19.15 4.29
CA ILE A 136 -13.92 -19.35 3.95
C ILE A 136 -14.00 -19.96 2.54
N SER A 137 -14.54 -21.17 2.46
CA SER A 137 -14.72 -21.93 1.22
C SER A 137 -16.19 -22.19 0.94
N PHE A 138 -16.50 -22.43 -0.34
CA PHE A 138 -17.83 -22.78 -0.82
C PHE A 138 -17.73 -24.05 -1.66
N ASP A 139 -18.60 -25.01 -1.40
CA ASP A 139 -18.65 -26.28 -2.12
C ASP A 139 -20.10 -26.67 -2.46
N GLY A 140 -20.28 -27.55 -3.45
CA GLY A 140 -21.59 -28.04 -3.91
C GLY A 140 -22.10 -27.42 -5.21
N ASP A 141 -23.42 -27.42 -5.41
CA ASP A 141 -24.08 -26.87 -6.60
C ASP A 141 -24.32 -25.36 -6.42
N LEU A 142 -23.26 -24.57 -6.61
CA LEU A 142 -23.27 -23.16 -6.27
C LEU A 142 -24.17 -22.32 -7.19
N LYS A 143 -24.22 -22.58 -8.50
CA LYS A 143 -24.92 -21.76 -9.53
C LYS A 143 -24.61 -20.25 -9.58
N LEU A 144 -23.80 -19.74 -8.66
CA LEU A 144 -23.30 -18.37 -8.52
C LEU A 144 -21.78 -18.41 -8.35
N GLU A 145 -21.09 -17.34 -8.74
CA GLU A 145 -19.64 -17.25 -8.63
C GLU A 145 -19.20 -17.10 -7.16
N PRO A 146 -18.20 -17.85 -6.66
CA PRO A 146 -17.72 -17.74 -5.28
C PRO A 146 -17.26 -16.33 -4.88
N SER A 147 -16.82 -15.50 -5.83
CA SER A 147 -16.46 -14.10 -5.56
C SER A 147 -17.66 -13.27 -5.11
N ASP A 148 -18.83 -13.50 -5.69
CA ASP A 148 -20.07 -12.79 -5.34
C ASP A 148 -20.55 -13.23 -3.95
N LEU A 149 -20.45 -14.54 -3.66
CA LEU A 149 -20.77 -15.10 -2.34
C LEU A 149 -19.91 -14.51 -1.22
N ARG A 150 -18.63 -14.22 -1.49
CA ARG A 150 -17.72 -13.65 -0.48
C ARG A 150 -18.02 -12.18 -0.17
N ARG A 151 -18.58 -11.42 -1.10
CA ARG A 151 -18.71 -9.95 -0.98
C ARG A 151 -19.66 -9.54 0.15
N ASP A 152 -20.71 -10.34 0.37
CA ASP A 152 -21.83 -9.98 1.23
C ASP A 152 -21.88 -10.78 2.55
N LEU A 153 -20.82 -11.53 2.88
CA LEU A 153 -20.69 -12.21 4.18
C LEU A 153 -20.60 -11.20 5.33
N ALA A 154 -21.11 -11.56 6.52
CA ALA A 154 -21.06 -10.70 7.71
C ALA A 154 -19.67 -10.69 8.38
N PHE A 155 -18.75 -11.56 7.95
CA PHE A 155 -17.38 -11.66 8.45
C PHE A 155 -16.42 -12.07 7.32
N ARG A 156 -15.13 -11.84 7.53
CA ARG A 156 -14.06 -12.12 6.56
C ARG A 156 -12.98 -13.03 7.15
N ALA A 157 -12.20 -13.65 6.27
CA ALA A 157 -10.98 -14.32 6.68
C ALA A 157 -10.02 -13.31 7.35
N GLY A 158 -9.41 -13.70 8.47
CA GLY A 158 -8.59 -12.89 9.37
C GLY A 158 -9.35 -12.31 10.56
N GLU A 159 -10.69 -12.30 10.55
CA GLU A 159 -11.49 -11.76 11.65
C GLU A 159 -11.75 -12.80 12.75
N ALA A 160 -12.07 -12.32 13.96
CA ALA A 160 -12.53 -13.19 15.03
C ALA A 160 -13.91 -13.77 14.68
N PHE A 161 -14.09 -15.06 14.94
CA PHE A 161 -15.36 -15.74 14.71
C PHE A 161 -16.33 -15.46 15.85
N TYR A 162 -17.48 -14.88 15.52
CA TYR A 162 -18.62 -14.71 16.42
C TYR A 162 -19.76 -15.62 15.95
N PRO A 163 -20.17 -16.64 16.74
CA PRO A 163 -21.22 -17.57 16.34
C PRO A 163 -22.54 -16.90 15.95
N GLU A 164 -22.84 -15.72 16.52
CA GLU A 164 -24.04 -14.94 16.26
C GLU A 164 -24.11 -14.45 14.81
N LEU A 165 -22.96 -14.11 14.21
CA LEU A 165 -22.88 -13.61 12.83
C LEU A 165 -23.10 -14.72 11.79
N MET A 166 -23.06 -15.99 12.18
CA MET A 166 -23.29 -17.12 11.29
C MET A 166 -24.75 -17.17 10.81
N GLU A 167 -25.71 -16.95 11.72
CA GLU A 167 -27.13 -16.95 11.37
C GLU A 167 -27.45 -15.82 10.38
N GLU A 168 -26.90 -14.63 10.62
CA GLU A 168 -27.01 -13.50 9.72
C GLU A 168 -26.37 -13.79 8.36
N THR A 169 -25.18 -14.38 8.34
CA THR A 169 -24.47 -14.71 7.08
C THR A 169 -25.25 -15.72 6.25
N VAL A 170 -25.78 -16.78 6.86
CA VAL A 170 -26.61 -17.77 6.16
C VAL A 170 -27.91 -17.15 5.65
N ALA A 171 -28.51 -16.21 6.40
CA ALA A 171 -29.69 -15.48 5.97
C ALA A 171 -29.40 -14.59 4.74
N ARG A 172 -28.30 -13.83 4.77
CA ARG A 172 -27.85 -12.98 3.64
C ARG A 172 -27.57 -13.80 2.39
N LEU A 173 -26.83 -14.91 2.51
CA LEU A 173 -26.59 -15.82 1.38
C LEU A 173 -27.91 -16.36 0.83
N ARG A 174 -28.84 -16.80 1.70
CA ARG A 174 -30.15 -17.29 1.26
C ARG A 174 -30.96 -16.22 0.53
N GLU A 175 -30.97 -14.98 1.03
CA GLU A 175 -31.64 -13.85 0.38
C GLU A 175 -31.04 -13.58 -1.01
N MET A 176 -29.73 -13.66 -1.14
CA MET A 176 -29.06 -13.48 -2.43
C MET A 176 -29.45 -14.57 -3.44
N TYR A 177 -29.52 -15.84 -3.01
CA TYR A 177 -30.03 -16.94 -3.84
C TYR A 177 -31.49 -16.72 -4.25
N GLN A 178 -32.34 -16.24 -3.31
CA GLN A 178 -33.75 -15.92 -3.59
C GLN A 178 -33.89 -14.80 -4.62
N LYS A 179 -33.07 -13.74 -4.55
CA LYS A 179 -33.04 -12.67 -5.56
C LYS A 179 -32.68 -13.17 -6.96
N GLN A 180 -31.93 -14.26 -7.06
CA GLN A 180 -31.58 -14.92 -8.33
C GLN A 180 -32.59 -16.02 -8.73
N GLY A 181 -33.70 -16.16 -8.00
CA GLY A 181 -34.76 -17.13 -8.25
C GLY A 181 -34.58 -18.50 -7.61
N PHE A 182 -33.51 -18.73 -6.83
CA PHE A 182 -33.24 -20.02 -6.18
C PHE A 182 -33.86 -20.08 -4.77
N TYR A 183 -35.19 -20.14 -4.68
CA TYR A 183 -35.91 -20.14 -3.40
C TYR A 183 -35.72 -21.41 -2.55
N GLN A 184 -35.32 -22.51 -3.19
CA GLN A 184 -35.08 -23.81 -2.54
C GLN A 184 -33.63 -24.00 -2.08
N ALA A 185 -32.79 -22.96 -2.18
CA ALA A 185 -31.38 -23.06 -1.84
C ALA A 185 -31.16 -23.51 -0.38
N ARG A 186 -30.37 -24.58 -0.22
CA ARG A 186 -29.92 -25.08 1.09
C ARG A 186 -28.46 -24.70 1.29
N ILE A 187 -28.16 -24.12 2.44
CA ILE A 187 -26.84 -23.60 2.79
C ILE A 187 -26.48 -24.17 4.16
N GLU A 188 -25.43 -24.97 4.22
CA GLU A 188 -24.99 -25.68 5.41
C GLU A 188 -23.53 -25.32 5.72
N PRO A 189 -23.25 -24.57 6.79
CA PRO A 189 -21.88 -24.30 7.22
C PRO A 189 -21.27 -25.51 7.93
N ARG A 190 -20.01 -25.81 7.62
CA ARG A 190 -19.14 -26.77 8.32
C ARG A 190 -17.92 -26.05 8.89
N PHE A 191 -17.43 -26.56 10.01
CA PHE A 191 -16.35 -25.96 10.78
C PHE A 191 -15.21 -26.96 10.96
N GLU A 192 -13.99 -26.54 10.64
CA GLU A 192 -12.77 -27.27 10.96
C GLU A 192 -11.92 -26.39 11.89
N VAL A 193 -11.69 -26.86 13.12
CA VAL A 193 -11.00 -26.11 14.17
C VAL A 193 -9.58 -26.64 14.34
N ASP A 194 -8.61 -25.74 14.29
CA ASP A 194 -7.22 -26.00 14.65
C ASP A 194 -6.96 -25.44 16.06
N TYR A 195 -7.05 -26.30 17.07
CA TYR A 195 -6.94 -25.92 18.48
C TYR A 195 -5.57 -25.31 18.86
N PRO A 196 -4.41 -25.85 18.44
CA PRO A 196 -3.10 -25.22 18.67
C PRO A 196 -3.02 -23.77 18.19
N THR A 197 -3.55 -23.48 17.00
CA THR A 197 -3.50 -22.14 16.40
C THR A 197 -4.73 -21.28 16.72
N ALA A 198 -5.78 -21.82 17.33
CA ALA A 198 -7.08 -21.16 17.46
C ALA A 198 -7.61 -20.61 16.11
N GLU A 199 -7.36 -21.34 15.03
CA GLU A 199 -7.84 -21.03 13.70
C GLU A 199 -9.08 -21.87 13.35
N LEU A 200 -9.99 -21.27 12.60
CA LEU A 200 -11.24 -21.86 12.15
C LEU A 200 -11.33 -21.77 10.63
N LYS A 201 -11.56 -22.89 9.95
CA LYS A 201 -12.01 -22.89 8.55
C LYS A 201 -13.52 -23.08 8.51
N ILE A 202 -14.17 -22.29 7.65
CA ILE A 202 -15.62 -22.35 7.44
C ILE A 202 -15.87 -22.77 5.99
N GLU A 203 -16.51 -23.92 5.81
CA GLU A 203 -16.93 -24.44 4.50
C GLU A 203 -18.46 -24.31 4.38
N PHE A 204 -18.95 -23.51 3.44
CA PHE A 204 -20.38 -23.44 3.12
C PHE A 204 -20.72 -24.44 2.03
N ARG A 205 -21.43 -25.52 2.39
CA ARG A 205 -22.00 -26.44 1.41
C ARG A 205 -23.34 -25.93 0.92
N ILE A 206 -23.43 -25.66 -0.37
CA ILE A 206 -24.60 -25.04 -0.98
C ILE A 206 -25.21 -25.97 -2.03
N GLN A 207 -26.53 -26.14 -1.95
CA GLN A 207 -27.35 -26.76 -2.98
C GLN A 207 -28.38 -25.72 -3.45
N ALA A 208 -28.11 -25.03 -4.56
CA ALA A 208 -28.96 -23.94 -5.04
C ALA A 208 -30.36 -24.42 -5.47
N GLY A 209 -30.45 -25.62 -6.04
CA GLY A 209 -31.70 -26.15 -6.61
C GLY A 209 -32.02 -25.53 -7.98
N THR A 210 -33.30 -25.56 -8.36
CA THR A 210 -33.77 -24.99 -9.64
C THR A 210 -34.40 -23.61 -9.44
N ARG A 211 -34.30 -22.75 -10.46
CA ARG A 211 -34.92 -21.41 -10.40
C ARG A 211 -36.44 -21.51 -10.41
N ALA A 212 -37.07 -20.73 -9.55
CA ALA A 212 -38.51 -20.55 -9.57
C ALA A 212 -38.96 -19.88 -10.87
N VAL A 213 -40.11 -20.29 -11.37
CA VAL A 213 -40.68 -19.77 -12.63
C VAL A 213 -41.74 -18.72 -12.31
N VAL A 214 -41.80 -17.65 -13.09
CA VAL A 214 -42.87 -16.64 -12.96
C VAL A 214 -44.21 -17.27 -13.37
N SER A 215 -45.16 -17.39 -12.45
CA SER A 215 -46.48 -17.97 -12.73
C SER A 215 -47.45 -16.94 -13.29
N VAL A 216 -47.50 -15.74 -12.69
CA VAL A 216 -48.36 -14.64 -13.11
C VAL A 216 -47.71 -13.29 -12.80
N ILE A 217 -47.94 -12.31 -13.67
CA ILE A 217 -47.58 -10.91 -13.47
C ILE A 217 -48.89 -10.12 -13.50
N GLN A 218 -49.20 -9.44 -12.40
CA GLN A 218 -50.36 -8.57 -12.28
C GLN A 218 -49.91 -7.13 -12.12
N PHE A 219 -50.54 -6.21 -12.83
CA PHE A 219 -50.32 -4.78 -12.65
C PHE A 219 -51.48 -4.18 -11.86
N ASP A 220 -51.17 -3.57 -10.72
CA ASP A 220 -52.08 -2.80 -9.89
C ASP A 220 -51.83 -1.32 -10.21
N VAL A 221 -52.56 -0.79 -11.20
CA VAL A 221 -52.34 0.55 -11.76
C VAL A 221 -53.42 1.51 -11.30
N GLU A 222 -53.01 2.62 -10.69
CA GLU A 222 -53.91 3.71 -10.31
C GLU A 222 -54.16 4.63 -11.51
N GLY A 223 -55.41 5.08 -11.73
CA GLY A 223 -55.73 6.07 -12.78
C GLY A 223 -56.13 5.54 -14.17
N GLY A 224 -56.45 4.25 -14.32
CA GLY A 224 -57.14 3.72 -15.52
C GLY A 224 -56.26 3.48 -16.76
N ILE A 225 -54.94 3.37 -16.59
CA ILE A 225 -54.02 2.95 -17.66
C ILE A 225 -54.18 1.45 -17.93
N ASP A 226 -54.22 1.05 -19.20
CA ASP A 226 -54.35 -0.35 -19.61
C ASP A 226 -53.12 -1.18 -19.18
N PRO A 227 -53.29 -2.20 -18.32
CA PRO A 227 -52.22 -3.12 -17.90
C PRO A 227 -51.51 -3.83 -19.05
N THR A 228 -52.23 -4.11 -20.14
CA THR A 228 -51.71 -4.87 -21.30
C THR A 228 -50.58 -4.11 -21.99
N SER A 229 -50.72 -2.79 -22.07
CA SER A 229 -49.72 -1.88 -22.61
C SER A 229 -48.43 -1.89 -21.78
N LEU A 230 -48.51 -1.97 -20.44
CA LEU A 230 -47.34 -2.02 -19.55
C LEU A 230 -46.60 -3.35 -19.62
N GLN A 231 -47.33 -4.46 -19.74
CA GLN A 231 -46.74 -5.79 -19.90
C GLN A 231 -45.84 -5.88 -21.15
N SER A 232 -46.17 -5.14 -22.22
CA SER A 232 -45.36 -5.12 -23.45
C SER A 232 -43.99 -4.43 -23.30
N LEU A 233 -43.85 -3.54 -22.32
CA LEU A 233 -42.64 -2.73 -22.10
C LEU A 233 -41.57 -3.44 -21.27
N ILE A 234 -41.99 -4.36 -20.39
CA ILE A 234 -41.08 -5.13 -19.54
C ILE A 234 -40.60 -6.38 -20.25
N SER A 235 -39.45 -6.94 -19.84
CA SER A 235 -38.90 -8.17 -20.43
C SER A 235 -39.41 -9.44 -19.76
N THR A 236 -39.73 -9.38 -18.47
CA THR A 236 -40.20 -10.52 -17.67
C THR A 236 -41.55 -11.05 -18.20
N ARG A 237 -41.66 -12.37 -18.37
CA ARG A 237 -42.89 -13.07 -18.84
C ARG A 237 -43.23 -14.27 -17.96
N ALA A 238 -44.51 -14.62 -17.91
CA ALA A 238 -44.96 -15.89 -17.31
C ALA A 238 -44.29 -17.08 -18.03
N GLY A 239 -43.89 -18.09 -17.27
CA GLY A 239 -43.15 -19.26 -17.76
C GLY A 239 -41.62 -19.10 -17.81
N GLN A 240 -41.07 -17.91 -17.57
CA GLN A 240 -39.63 -17.68 -17.52
C GLN A 240 -39.06 -17.84 -16.10
N PRO A 241 -37.78 -18.21 -15.95
CA PRO A 241 -37.10 -18.19 -14.65
C PRO A 241 -37.08 -16.78 -14.04
N TYR A 242 -37.42 -16.68 -12.77
CA TYR A 242 -37.42 -15.42 -12.04
C TYR A 242 -36.01 -14.88 -11.76
N SER A 243 -35.85 -13.57 -11.85
CA SER A 243 -34.67 -12.83 -11.39
C SER A 243 -35.09 -11.44 -10.91
N GLN A 244 -34.76 -11.09 -9.66
CA GLN A 244 -35.00 -9.76 -9.10
C GLN A 244 -34.27 -8.69 -9.91
N LEU A 245 -33.04 -8.97 -10.38
CA LEU A 245 -32.26 -8.01 -11.16
C LEU A 245 -32.99 -7.63 -12.47
N GLN A 246 -33.59 -8.60 -13.15
CA GLN A 246 -34.38 -8.33 -14.34
C GLN A 246 -35.63 -7.53 -14.00
N MET A 247 -36.25 -7.81 -12.84
CA MET A 247 -37.42 -7.09 -12.38
C MET A 247 -37.12 -5.62 -12.04
N ASP A 248 -35.99 -5.35 -11.41
CA ASP A 248 -35.54 -3.99 -11.11
C ASP A 248 -35.27 -3.20 -12.41
N GLN A 249 -34.69 -3.86 -13.43
CA GLN A 249 -34.52 -3.26 -14.77
C GLN A 249 -35.86 -2.97 -15.45
N ASP A 250 -36.82 -3.89 -15.33
CA ASP A 250 -38.16 -3.75 -15.89
C ASP A 250 -38.94 -2.60 -15.22
N ILE A 251 -38.82 -2.44 -13.89
CA ILE A 251 -39.36 -1.29 -13.15
C ILE A 251 -38.76 0.02 -13.66
N ALA A 252 -37.43 0.10 -13.82
CA ALA A 252 -36.77 1.29 -14.35
C ALA A 252 -37.19 1.62 -15.81
N VAL A 253 -37.56 0.61 -16.61
CA VAL A 253 -38.15 0.84 -17.95
C VAL A 253 -39.54 1.47 -17.83
N LEU A 254 -40.38 0.98 -16.91
CA LEU A 254 -41.71 1.54 -16.66
C LEU A 254 -41.62 2.98 -16.13
N GLU A 255 -40.74 3.27 -15.18
CA GLU A 255 -40.54 4.62 -14.65
C GLU A 255 -40.17 5.61 -15.77
N ARG A 256 -39.20 5.26 -16.63
CA ARG A 256 -38.83 6.07 -17.81
C ARG A 256 -39.97 6.24 -18.81
N TYR A 257 -40.87 5.27 -18.90
CA TYR A 257 -42.06 5.39 -19.72
C TYR A 257 -43.03 6.44 -19.12
N PHE A 258 -43.33 6.35 -17.83
CA PHE A 258 -44.22 7.29 -17.14
C PHE A 258 -43.69 8.72 -17.09
N VAL A 259 -42.40 8.89 -16.85
CA VAL A 259 -41.72 10.20 -16.93
C VAL A 259 -41.88 10.82 -18.33
N ARG A 260 -41.74 10.03 -19.40
CA ARG A 260 -41.95 10.51 -20.79
C ARG A 260 -43.40 10.87 -21.09
N GLN A 261 -44.37 10.31 -20.37
CA GLN A 261 -45.79 10.65 -20.50
C GLN A 261 -46.19 11.89 -19.67
N GLY A 262 -45.24 12.50 -18.96
CA GLY A 262 -45.44 13.70 -18.16
C GLY A 262 -45.77 13.45 -16.69
N TYR A 263 -45.60 12.22 -16.19
CA TYR A 263 -45.74 11.92 -14.76
C TYR A 263 -44.38 12.06 -14.07
N LEU A 264 -44.22 13.09 -13.22
CA LEU A 264 -42.99 13.27 -12.46
C LEU A 264 -43.04 12.40 -11.20
N ASN A 265 -41.93 11.72 -10.90
CA ASN A 265 -41.80 10.85 -9.71
C ASN A 265 -42.87 9.73 -9.61
N PRO A 266 -43.05 8.88 -10.66
CA PRO A 266 -43.97 7.76 -10.58
C PRO A 266 -43.50 6.75 -9.53
N ASP A 267 -44.42 6.24 -8.70
CA ASP A 267 -44.10 5.28 -7.64
C ASP A 267 -44.42 3.87 -8.14
N ILE A 268 -43.37 3.15 -8.57
CA ILE A 268 -43.49 1.82 -9.17
C ILE A 268 -42.68 0.83 -8.36
N TYR A 269 -43.34 -0.18 -7.80
CA TYR A 269 -42.67 -1.19 -6.99
C TYR A 269 -43.42 -2.52 -6.98
N LEU A 270 -42.72 -3.59 -6.57
CA LEU A 270 -43.35 -4.88 -6.31
C LEU A 270 -44.11 -4.85 -4.97
N ARG A 271 -45.43 -4.90 -5.04
CA ARG A 271 -46.29 -4.91 -3.85
C ARG A 271 -46.12 -6.23 -3.10
N GLY A 272 -45.48 -6.16 -1.93
CA GLY A 272 -45.21 -7.34 -1.09
C GLY A 272 -44.04 -8.21 -1.58
N GLY A 273 -43.27 -7.74 -2.58
CA GLY A 273 -42.19 -8.51 -3.20
C GLY A 273 -42.70 -9.64 -4.10
N ALA A 274 -41.81 -10.57 -4.45
CA ALA A 274 -42.17 -11.77 -5.21
C ALA A 274 -42.77 -12.85 -4.28
N ALA A 275 -44.05 -13.15 -4.45
CA ALA A 275 -44.75 -14.14 -3.64
C ALA A 275 -44.48 -15.55 -4.16
N TYR A 276 -43.65 -16.29 -3.41
CA TYR A 276 -43.19 -17.63 -3.75
C TYR A 276 -44.16 -18.73 -3.30
N ASP A 277 -44.51 -19.61 -4.24
CA ASP A 277 -45.21 -20.87 -3.98
C ASP A 277 -44.22 -22.06 -4.02
N ALA A 278 -44.12 -22.75 -2.89
CA ALA A 278 -43.21 -23.88 -2.72
C ALA A 278 -43.66 -25.16 -3.44
N ALA A 279 -44.97 -25.35 -3.67
CA ALA A 279 -45.48 -26.58 -4.30
C ALA A 279 -45.15 -26.62 -5.80
N GLY A 280 -45.28 -25.48 -6.50
CA GLY A 280 -44.97 -25.35 -7.93
C GLY A 280 -43.57 -24.82 -8.25
N ASN A 281 -42.74 -24.48 -7.25
CA ASN A 281 -41.51 -23.69 -7.42
C ASN A 281 -41.74 -22.48 -8.33
N SER A 282 -42.73 -21.65 -7.98
CA SER A 282 -43.17 -20.53 -8.83
C SER A 282 -43.32 -19.24 -8.04
N VAL A 283 -43.22 -18.10 -8.72
CA VAL A 283 -43.41 -16.78 -8.11
C VAL A 283 -44.53 -16.01 -8.80
N SER A 284 -45.38 -15.37 -8.00
CA SER A 284 -46.38 -14.41 -8.46
C SER A 284 -45.90 -12.99 -8.18
N LEU A 285 -46.01 -12.11 -9.17
CA LEU A 285 -45.52 -10.74 -9.12
C LEU A 285 -46.69 -9.77 -9.23
N VAL A 286 -46.79 -8.84 -8.29
CA VAL A 286 -47.77 -7.73 -8.33
C VAL A 286 -47.02 -6.42 -8.44
N VAL A 287 -47.00 -5.83 -9.64
CA VAL A 287 -46.38 -4.54 -9.90
C VAL A 287 -47.38 -3.44 -9.62
N ARG A 288 -47.17 -2.69 -8.55
CA ARG A 288 -47.99 -1.51 -8.27
C ARG A 288 -47.40 -0.31 -8.98
N VAL A 289 -48.26 0.41 -9.70
CA VAL A 289 -47.91 1.61 -10.46
C VAL A 289 -48.83 2.72 -9.99
N VAL A 290 -48.24 3.74 -9.36
CA VAL A 290 -48.94 4.95 -8.98
C VAL A 290 -48.36 6.11 -9.79
N PRO A 291 -48.99 6.48 -10.91
CA PRO A 291 -48.64 7.69 -11.66
C PRO A 291 -48.94 8.88 -10.74
N ARG A 292 -47.91 9.53 -10.20
CA ARG A 292 -48.07 10.71 -9.32
C ARG A 292 -48.40 11.97 -10.16
N GLU A 293 -48.10 13.16 -9.66
CA GLU A 293 -48.44 14.45 -10.28
C GLU A 293 -48.07 14.53 -11.77
N ARG A 294 -49.03 14.97 -12.59
CA ARG A 294 -48.82 15.19 -14.03
C ARG A 294 -48.34 16.62 -14.24
N SER A 295 -47.11 16.78 -14.76
CA SER A 295 -46.53 18.09 -15.06
C SER A 295 -46.19 18.20 -16.55
N GLN A 296 -46.47 19.36 -17.12
CA GLN A 296 -46.05 19.69 -18.49
C GLN A 296 -44.64 20.28 -18.46
N LEU A 297 -43.64 19.47 -18.82
CA LEU A 297 -42.24 19.90 -18.93
C LEU A 297 -41.96 20.41 -20.34
N THR A 298 -41.53 21.67 -20.46
CA THR A 298 -41.12 22.28 -21.73
C THR A 298 -39.68 22.77 -21.63
N PHE A 299 -38.86 22.45 -22.62
CA PHE A 299 -37.49 22.94 -22.73
C PHE A 299 -37.41 24.02 -23.82
N GLU A 300 -36.83 25.17 -23.50
CA GLU A 300 -36.57 26.26 -24.43
C GLU A 300 -35.06 26.49 -24.53
N GLY A 301 -34.52 26.56 -25.75
CA GLY A 301 -33.08 26.75 -25.99
C GLY A 301 -32.21 25.48 -25.93
N ILE A 302 -32.82 24.32 -25.63
CA ILE A 302 -32.20 22.99 -25.70
C ILE A 302 -33.18 21.98 -26.30
N ASP A 303 -32.68 21.03 -27.10
CA ASP A 303 -33.51 19.95 -27.64
C ASP A 303 -33.99 19.04 -26.48
N PRO A 304 -35.29 18.74 -26.36
CA PRO A 304 -35.79 17.80 -25.36
C PRO A 304 -35.15 16.40 -25.40
N ASN A 305 -34.52 16.01 -26.51
CA ASN A 305 -33.82 14.73 -26.68
C ASN A 305 -32.29 14.86 -26.59
N SER A 306 -31.76 16.00 -26.16
CA SER A 306 -30.31 16.23 -26.06
C SER A 306 -29.67 15.30 -25.04
N LYS A 307 -28.47 14.77 -25.33
CA LYS A 307 -27.71 13.92 -24.41
C LYS A 307 -27.35 14.63 -23.09
N GLU A 308 -27.31 15.96 -23.11
CA GLU A 308 -27.07 16.81 -21.94
C GLU A 308 -28.16 16.69 -20.86
N LEU A 309 -29.36 16.22 -21.23
CA LEU A 309 -30.47 15.96 -20.31
C LEU A 309 -30.44 14.55 -19.69
N GLU A 310 -29.59 13.65 -20.20
CA GLU A 310 -29.48 12.28 -19.68
C GLU A 310 -28.89 12.27 -18.25
N GLY A 311 -29.61 11.63 -17.33
CA GLY A 311 -29.16 11.41 -15.95
C GLY A 311 -29.34 12.59 -15.00
N LEU A 312 -30.15 13.60 -15.35
CA LEU A 312 -30.54 14.67 -14.43
C LEU A 312 -31.47 14.13 -13.31
N SER A 313 -31.35 14.68 -12.11
CA SER A 313 -32.10 14.27 -10.91
C SER A 313 -33.61 14.51 -11.01
N LEU A 314 -34.06 15.36 -11.94
CA LEU A 314 -35.46 15.59 -12.33
C LEU A 314 -36.12 14.31 -12.87
N PHE A 315 -35.30 13.34 -13.27
CA PHE A 315 -35.71 12.03 -13.76
C PHE A 315 -35.35 10.90 -12.78
N SER A 316 -35.00 11.20 -11.51
CA SER A 316 -34.56 10.22 -10.50
C SER A 316 -35.58 9.95 -9.38
N GLU A 317 -35.31 8.87 -8.62
CA GLU A 317 -36.28 8.06 -7.87
C GLU A 317 -36.87 8.70 -6.59
N ARG A 318 -36.25 9.71 -5.95
CA ARG A 318 -36.72 10.21 -4.63
C ARG A 318 -36.32 11.65 -4.32
N GLY A 319 -37.30 12.50 -4.01
CA GLY A 319 -37.10 13.86 -3.52
C GLY A 319 -38.32 14.75 -3.68
N SER A 320 -38.29 15.95 -3.09
CA SER A 320 -39.26 17.00 -3.42
C SER A 320 -39.08 17.40 -4.89
N ALA A 321 -40.17 17.47 -5.65
CA ALA A 321 -40.14 17.83 -7.07
C ALA A 321 -39.44 19.18 -7.32
N LEU A 322 -39.51 20.11 -6.37
CA LEU A 322 -38.83 21.41 -6.46
C LEU A 322 -37.32 21.29 -6.22
N ALA A 323 -36.90 20.50 -5.23
CA ALA A 323 -35.47 20.30 -4.91
C ALA A 323 -34.74 19.53 -6.02
N LEU A 324 -35.37 18.48 -6.57
CA LEU A 324 -34.82 17.73 -7.70
C LEU A 324 -34.73 18.57 -8.97
N LEU A 325 -35.64 19.54 -9.13
CA LEU A 325 -35.63 20.46 -10.26
C LEU A 325 -34.53 21.51 -10.15
N GLU A 326 -34.32 22.09 -8.96
CA GLU A 326 -33.19 22.99 -8.70
C GLU A 326 -31.85 22.29 -8.94
N GLU A 327 -31.67 21.08 -8.39
CA GLU A 327 -30.47 20.27 -8.61
C GLU A 327 -30.24 19.97 -10.10
N SER A 328 -31.31 19.73 -10.85
CA SER A 328 -31.23 19.44 -12.29
C SER A 328 -30.94 20.65 -13.14
N VAL A 329 -31.45 21.83 -12.76
CA VAL A 329 -31.12 23.10 -13.40
C VAL A 329 -29.63 23.40 -13.21
N GLU A 330 -29.10 23.24 -11.99
CA GLU A 330 -27.68 23.42 -11.70
C GLU A 330 -26.78 22.39 -12.41
N ALA A 331 -27.19 21.13 -12.44
CA ALA A 331 -26.47 20.06 -13.13
C ALA A 331 -26.46 20.27 -14.65
N LEU A 332 -27.59 20.71 -15.22
CA LEU A 332 -27.71 21.04 -16.63
C LEU A 332 -26.85 22.25 -16.99
N GLU A 333 -26.88 23.32 -16.18
CA GLU A 333 -26.02 24.48 -16.36
C GLU A 333 -24.53 24.08 -16.35
N THR A 334 -24.12 23.28 -15.37
CA THR A 334 -22.75 22.77 -15.27
C THR A 334 -22.36 21.92 -16.49
N ARG A 335 -23.27 21.10 -17.01
CA ARG A 335 -23.04 20.27 -18.20
C ARG A 335 -22.86 21.13 -19.45
N VAL A 336 -23.75 22.09 -19.67
CA VAL A 336 -23.70 23.01 -20.81
C VAL A 336 -22.43 23.86 -20.75
N GLN A 337 -22.04 24.34 -19.57
CA GLN A 337 -20.78 25.05 -19.37
C GLN A 337 -19.56 24.19 -19.71
N ARG A 338 -19.55 22.91 -19.34
CA ARG A 338 -18.48 21.94 -19.68
C ARG A 338 -18.35 21.68 -21.19
N ASP A 339 -19.42 21.79 -21.96
CA ASP A 339 -19.40 21.58 -23.42
C ASP A 339 -18.79 22.76 -24.21
N GLY A 340 -18.36 23.80 -23.49
CA GLY A 340 -17.65 24.98 -23.98
C GLY A 340 -18.48 26.26 -23.98
N TYR A 341 -19.68 26.24 -23.38
CA TYR A 341 -20.59 27.38 -23.25
C TYR A 341 -20.47 27.98 -21.84
N PHE A 342 -19.29 28.49 -21.49
CA PHE A 342 -18.95 28.82 -20.10
C PHE A 342 -19.78 29.94 -19.46
N LEU A 343 -20.48 30.75 -20.26
CA LEU A 343 -21.39 31.80 -19.80
C LEU A 343 -22.86 31.36 -19.90
N ALA A 344 -23.11 30.07 -20.10
CA ALA A 344 -24.46 29.55 -20.16
C ALA A 344 -25.15 29.68 -18.80
N GLY A 345 -26.40 30.13 -18.83
CA GLY A 345 -27.28 30.17 -17.66
C GLY A 345 -28.52 29.32 -17.92
N VAL A 346 -28.97 28.61 -16.89
CA VAL A 346 -30.22 27.84 -16.93
C VAL A 346 -31.17 28.40 -15.88
N SER A 347 -32.38 28.73 -16.29
CA SER A 347 -33.43 29.18 -15.39
C SER A 347 -34.69 28.34 -15.59
N TYR A 348 -35.56 28.36 -14.59
CA TYR A 348 -36.84 27.67 -14.68
C TYR A 348 -37.97 28.58 -14.22
N GLU A 349 -39.13 28.44 -14.86
CA GLU A 349 -40.37 29.09 -14.48
C GLU A 349 -41.41 28.00 -14.20
N THR A 350 -42.11 28.10 -13.06
CA THR A 350 -43.25 27.23 -12.75
C THR A 350 -44.55 28.03 -12.79
N SER A 351 -45.59 27.46 -13.40
CA SER A 351 -46.92 28.07 -13.47
C SER A 351 -48.01 27.00 -13.32
N GLY A 352 -49.17 27.36 -12.75
CA GLY A 352 -50.29 26.45 -12.51
C GLY A 352 -50.48 26.01 -11.06
N THR A 353 -51.45 25.14 -10.81
CA THR A 353 -51.74 24.53 -9.49
C THR A 353 -50.86 23.29 -9.26
N GLU A 354 -50.76 22.80 -8.01
CA GLU A 354 -49.95 21.60 -7.70
C GLU A 354 -50.35 20.37 -8.52
N GLU A 355 -51.64 20.20 -8.86
CA GLU A 355 -52.14 19.07 -9.66
C GLU A 355 -51.89 19.19 -11.17
N ASN A 356 -51.48 20.37 -11.68
CA ASN A 356 -51.32 20.62 -13.12
C ASN A 356 -50.24 21.67 -13.38
N ARG A 357 -49.01 21.38 -12.89
CA ARG A 357 -47.87 22.30 -12.92
C ARG A 357 -47.21 22.29 -14.30
N ARG A 358 -47.06 23.46 -14.90
CA ARG A 358 -46.26 23.68 -16.12
C ARG A 358 -44.88 24.20 -15.72
N ILE A 359 -43.85 23.49 -16.15
CA ILE A 359 -42.46 23.76 -15.85
C ILE A 359 -41.75 24.08 -17.16
N VAL A 360 -41.23 25.30 -17.28
CA VAL A 360 -40.47 25.75 -18.45
C VAL A 360 -39.02 25.94 -18.04
N ILE A 361 -38.12 25.09 -18.55
CA ILE A 361 -36.67 25.24 -18.34
C ILE A 361 -36.09 25.97 -19.55
N ARG A 362 -35.54 27.16 -19.30
CA ARG A 362 -34.89 27.99 -20.32
C ARG A 362 -33.38 27.85 -20.22
N VAL A 363 -32.75 27.36 -21.28
CA VAL A 363 -31.29 27.25 -21.40
C VAL A 363 -30.78 28.34 -22.33
N ASN A 364 -30.07 29.32 -21.79
CA ASN A 364 -29.34 30.29 -22.60
C ASN A 364 -27.88 29.85 -22.72
N ARG A 365 -27.51 29.25 -23.86
CA ARG A 365 -26.16 28.73 -24.10
C ARG A 365 -25.10 29.83 -24.27
N GLY A 366 -25.48 31.04 -24.72
CA GLY A 366 -24.50 32.08 -25.08
C GLY A 366 -23.46 31.62 -26.12
N ASN A 367 -22.32 32.31 -26.18
CA ASN A 367 -21.24 31.99 -27.11
C ASN A 367 -20.37 30.83 -26.61
N ARG A 368 -19.84 30.05 -27.56
CA ARG A 368 -18.89 28.98 -27.26
C ARG A 368 -17.46 29.52 -27.21
N TYR A 369 -16.73 29.22 -26.14
CA TYR A 369 -15.32 29.60 -25.99
C TYR A 369 -14.43 28.37 -25.73
N ARG A 370 -13.11 28.55 -25.84
CA ARG A 370 -12.04 27.65 -25.41
C ARG A 370 -11.16 28.41 -24.44
N ILE A 371 -10.79 27.85 -23.30
CA ILE A 371 -10.04 28.64 -22.31
C ILE A 371 -8.58 28.75 -22.71
N ALA A 372 -8.05 29.97 -22.64
CA ALA A 372 -6.66 30.23 -22.99
C ALA A 372 -5.74 30.13 -21.78
N LYS A 373 -6.00 30.85 -20.66
CA LYS A 373 -5.08 30.99 -19.52
C LYS A 373 -5.76 31.39 -18.21
N ALA A 374 -5.17 31.01 -17.07
CA ALA A 374 -5.44 31.61 -15.76
C ALA A 374 -4.27 32.56 -15.40
N LEU A 375 -4.58 33.84 -15.17
CA LEU A 375 -3.62 34.87 -14.82
C LEU A 375 -3.83 35.35 -13.39
N PHE A 376 -2.76 35.83 -12.78
CA PHE A 376 -2.76 36.35 -11.42
C PHE A 376 -2.22 37.77 -11.45
N GLU A 377 -2.97 38.70 -10.88
CA GLU A 377 -2.59 40.11 -10.74
C GLU A 377 -2.44 40.43 -9.25
N GLY A 378 -1.34 41.07 -8.84
CA GLY A 378 -1.11 41.49 -7.46
C GLY A 378 -0.41 40.46 -6.55
N ASN A 379 -0.04 39.28 -7.06
CA ASN A 379 0.79 38.32 -6.33
C ASN A 379 2.28 38.73 -6.38
N SER A 380 2.80 39.27 -5.29
CA SER A 380 4.20 39.73 -5.17
C SER A 380 5.06 38.77 -4.35
N THR A 381 4.47 38.16 -3.32
CA THR A 381 5.21 37.31 -2.38
C THR A 381 5.18 35.83 -2.80
N ILE A 382 4.07 35.38 -3.38
CA ILE A 382 3.90 33.99 -3.81
C ILE A 382 4.04 33.90 -5.35
N PRO A 383 4.99 33.09 -5.85
CA PRO A 383 5.13 32.88 -7.29
C PRO A 383 3.87 32.27 -7.91
N GLU A 384 3.49 32.79 -9.08
CA GLU A 384 2.34 32.34 -9.87
C GLU A 384 2.31 30.82 -10.08
N GLU A 385 3.47 30.21 -10.34
CA GLU A 385 3.62 28.76 -10.53
C GLU A 385 3.16 27.92 -9.33
N ARG A 386 3.19 28.47 -8.11
CA ARG A 386 2.64 27.79 -6.93
C ARG A 386 1.13 27.91 -6.86
N LEU A 387 0.57 29.06 -7.24
CA LEU A 387 -0.86 29.30 -7.27
C LEU A 387 -1.55 28.48 -8.37
N LYS A 388 -0.91 28.32 -9.55
CA LYS A 388 -1.41 27.46 -10.62
C LYS A 388 -1.60 26.00 -10.20
N ARG A 389 -0.74 25.47 -9.34
CA ARG A 389 -0.80 24.05 -8.91
C ARG A 389 -1.98 23.74 -8.00
N ILE A 390 -2.53 24.75 -7.31
CA ILE A 390 -3.65 24.55 -6.39
C ILE A 390 -5.01 24.78 -7.06
N LEU A 391 -5.04 25.33 -8.28
CA LEU A 391 -6.28 25.53 -9.05
C LEU A 391 -6.95 24.19 -9.39
N ARG A 392 -8.28 24.15 -9.34
CA ARG A 392 -9.10 23.10 -9.96
C ARG A 392 -9.28 23.36 -11.45
N ILE A 393 -9.33 24.63 -11.85
CA ILE A 393 -9.41 25.01 -13.25
C ILE A 393 -8.20 24.45 -14.00
N LYS A 394 -8.46 23.81 -15.13
CA LYS A 394 -7.42 23.29 -16.02
C LYS A 394 -7.36 24.14 -17.28
N GLU A 395 -6.19 24.70 -17.56
CA GLU A 395 -5.93 25.41 -18.82
C GLU A 395 -6.05 24.45 -20.02
N ALA A 396 -6.44 24.99 -21.19
CA ALA A 396 -6.45 24.18 -22.40
C ALA A 396 -5.02 23.89 -22.86
N GLY A 397 -4.74 22.62 -23.12
CA GLY A 397 -3.46 22.15 -23.68
C GLY A 397 -3.60 21.73 -25.14
N VAL A 398 -2.54 21.15 -25.71
CA VAL A 398 -2.54 20.66 -27.10
C VAL A 398 -3.58 19.54 -27.33
N LEU A 399 -3.87 18.72 -26.30
CA LEU A 399 -4.78 17.57 -26.37
C LEU A 399 -5.98 17.66 -25.40
N SER A 400 -6.02 18.66 -24.51
CA SER A 400 -7.08 18.83 -23.50
C SER A 400 -7.81 20.15 -23.74
N ARG A 401 -9.15 20.12 -23.68
CA ARG A 401 -9.99 21.31 -23.88
C ARG A 401 -10.03 22.27 -22.67
N GLY A 402 -9.35 21.92 -21.57
CA GLY A 402 -9.45 22.61 -20.29
C GLY A 402 -10.74 22.25 -19.53
N GLU A 403 -10.83 22.63 -18.26
CA GLU A 403 -12.02 22.44 -17.42
C GLU A 403 -12.28 23.71 -16.60
N PHE A 404 -13.49 24.27 -16.72
CA PHE A 404 -13.87 25.53 -16.08
C PHE A 404 -15.37 25.69 -15.95
N THR A 405 -15.78 26.34 -14.86
CA THR A 405 -17.11 26.87 -14.60
C THR A 405 -16.95 28.12 -13.72
N ASP A 406 -17.95 29.00 -13.69
CA ASP A 406 -17.98 30.15 -12.77
C ASP A 406 -17.79 29.73 -11.31
N ARG A 407 -18.43 28.61 -10.93
CA ARG A 407 -18.30 27.99 -9.61
C ARG A 407 -16.88 27.56 -9.31
N LEU A 408 -16.22 26.85 -10.24
CA LEU A 408 -14.82 26.44 -10.07
C LEU A 408 -13.89 27.65 -9.89
N ALA A 409 -14.15 28.75 -10.60
CA ALA A 409 -13.36 29.98 -10.45
C ALA A 409 -13.55 30.63 -9.07
N ARG A 410 -14.76 30.58 -8.50
CA ARG A 410 -15.04 31.06 -7.14
C ARG A 410 -14.35 30.20 -6.09
N GLU A 411 -14.48 28.88 -6.20
CA GLU A 411 -13.79 27.93 -5.32
C GLU A 411 -12.27 28.08 -5.39
N ASP A 412 -11.73 28.34 -6.57
CA ASP A 412 -10.30 28.59 -6.75
C ASP A 412 -9.86 29.93 -6.13
N ALA A 413 -10.67 30.99 -6.22
CA ALA A 413 -10.39 32.26 -5.54
C ALA A 413 -10.34 32.09 -4.01
N GLU A 414 -11.32 31.39 -3.43
CA GLU A 414 -11.36 31.06 -1.99
C GLU A 414 -10.18 30.19 -1.56
N ARG A 415 -9.77 29.25 -2.43
CA ARG A 415 -8.61 28.40 -2.20
C ARG A 415 -7.30 29.17 -2.24
N ILE A 416 -7.15 30.10 -3.18
CA ILE A 416 -6.00 31.02 -3.20
C ILE A 416 -5.98 31.85 -1.91
N ALA A 417 -7.11 32.45 -1.51
CA ALA A 417 -7.20 33.21 -0.27
C ALA A 417 -6.79 32.36 0.94
N SER A 418 -7.33 31.15 1.05
CA SER A 418 -6.97 30.17 2.10
C SER A 418 -5.47 29.83 2.08
N PHE A 419 -4.88 29.66 0.88
CA PHE A 419 -3.46 29.35 0.71
C PHE A 419 -2.54 30.48 1.18
N TYR A 420 -2.97 31.74 1.00
CA TYR A 420 -2.30 32.93 1.52
C TYR A 420 -2.46 33.04 3.04
N GLN A 421 -3.67 32.86 3.57
CA GLN A 421 -3.94 32.89 5.03
C GLN A 421 -3.12 31.86 5.80
N GLN A 422 -2.96 30.65 5.27
CA GLN A 422 -2.11 29.60 5.86
C GLN A 422 -0.63 30.01 5.99
N ARG A 423 -0.19 31.02 5.23
CA ARG A 423 1.19 31.57 5.23
C ARG A 423 1.29 32.93 5.92
N GLY A 424 0.24 33.33 6.64
CA GLY A 424 0.25 34.55 7.46
C GLY A 424 -0.36 35.78 6.81
N PHE A 425 -0.94 35.69 5.61
CA PHE A 425 -1.62 36.81 4.96
C PHE A 425 -3.10 36.80 5.31
N MET A 426 -3.45 37.31 6.49
CA MET A 426 -4.82 37.22 7.02
C MET A 426 -5.80 38.17 6.32
N ASP A 427 -5.32 39.33 5.87
CA ASP A 427 -6.11 40.36 5.19
C ASP A 427 -6.26 40.13 3.67
N VAL A 428 -5.83 38.96 3.18
CA VAL A 428 -5.83 38.67 1.74
C VAL A 428 -7.25 38.73 1.17
N LYS A 429 -7.40 39.42 0.04
CA LYS A 429 -8.63 39.43 -0.76
C LYS A 429 -8.32 38.93 -2.15
N VAL A 430 -9.13 38.00 -2.63
CA VAL A 430 -8.98 37.41 -3.97
C VAL A 430 -10.29 37.57 -4.71
N ASP A 431 -10.29 38.51 -5.66
CA ASP A 431 -11.38 38.67 -6.60
C ASP A 431 -11.07 37.93 -7.90
N ARG A 432 -12.12 37.66 -8.69
CA ARG A 432 -11.98 37.04 -10.00
C ARG A 432 -12.68 37.88 -11.07
N GLU A 433 -12.01 38.02 -12.20
CA GLU A 433 -12.52 38.70 -13.37
C GLU A 433 -12.42 37.75 -14.57
N ILE A 434 -13.53 37.52 -15.27
CA ILE A 434 -13.53 36.72 -16.50
C ILE A 434 -13.45 37.69 -17.68
N ARG A 435 -12.33 37.67 -18.40
CA ARG A 435 -12.12 38.48 -19.60
C ARG A 435 -12.32 37.62 -20.85
N ALA A 436 -13.17 38.09 -21.76
CA ALA A 436 -13.22 37.56 -23.11
C ALA A 436 -12.17 38.30 -23.94
N ASP A 437 -11.11 37.60 -24.35
CA ASP A 437 -10.00 38.23 -25.07
C ASP A 437 -10.43 38.54 -26.51
N TYR A 438 -10.61 39.83 -26.81
CA TYR A 438 -10.72 40.36 -28.17
C TYR A 438 -9.31 40.79 -28.62
N PRO A 439 -8.78 40.30 -29.76
CA PRO A 439 -9.49 40.04 -31.03
C PRO A 439 -9.53 38.57 -31.48
N GLU A 440 -8.99 37.61 -30.72
CA GLU A 440 -9.07 36.17 -31.04
C GLU A 440 -10.42 35.58 -30.57
N ALA A 441 -11.48 35.84 -31.33
CA ALA A 441 -12.84 35.40 -31.05
C ALA A 441 -12.90 33.89 -30.72
N GLY A 442 -13.01 33.57 -29.43
CA GLY A 442 -13.14 32.19 -28.94
C GLY A 442 -12.26 31.82 -27.75
N ARG A 443 -11.52 32.76 -27.13
CA ARG A 443 -10.71 32.51 -25.92
C ARG A 443 -11.21 33.26 -24.67
N LEU A 444 -11.28 32.57 -23.53
CA LEU A 444 -11.54 33.17 -22.21
C LEU A 444 -10.29 33.11 -21.34
N THR A 445 -10.02 34.21 -20.64
CA THR A 445 -8.95 34.34 -19.64
C THR A 445 -9.57 34.69 -18.29
N VAL A 446 -9.17 33.95 -17.26
CA VAL A 446 -9.61 34.20 -15.88
C VAL A 446 -8.49 34.91 -15.16
N VAL A 447 -8.77 36.09 -14.62
CA VAL A 447 -7.80 36.91 -13.90
C VAL A 447 -8.17 36.91 -12.43
N PHE A 448 -7.31 36.32 -11.60
CA PHE A 448 -7.40 36.38 -10.15
C PHE A 448 -6.68 37.64 -9.65
N LYS A 449 -7.43 38.61 -9.13
CA LYS A 449 -6.89 39.84 -8.55
C LYS A 449 -6.67 39.64 -7.07
N ILE A 450 -5.40 39.60 -6.67
CA ILE A 450 -4.98 39.31 -5.31
C ILE A 450 -4.49 40.60 -4.66
N GLN A 451 -5.12 40.95 -3.54
CA GLN A 451 -4.63 41.97 -2.62
C GLN A 451 -4.03 41.22 -1.43
N GLU A 452 -2.70 41.02 -1.41
CA GLU A 452 -2.04 40.15 -0.42
C GLU A 452 -2.20 40.66 1.02
N GLY A 453 -2.16 41.98 1.22
CA GLY A 453 -2.02 42.58 2.55
C GLY A 453 -0.62 42.37 3.15
N PRO A 454 -0.30 42.99 4.31
CA PRO A 454 0.96 42.75 4.99
C PRO A 454 1.01 41.33 5.60
N PRO A 455 2.16 40.65 5.58
CA PRO A 455 2.30 39.39 6.31
C PRO A 455 2.19 39.64 7.81
N TYR A 456 1.43 38.79 8.49
CA TYR A 456 1.33 38.84 9.94
C TYR A 456 2.59 38.25 10.56
N VAL A 457 3.11 38.92 11.58
CA VAL A 457 4.22 38.43 12.41
C VAL A 457 3.67 38.05 13.77
N LEU A 458 4.16 36.95 14.34
CA LEU A 458 3.83 36.56 15.71
C LEU A 458 4.49 37.54 16.68
N GLU A 459 3.68 38.37 17.33
CA GLU A 459 4.12 39.40 18.28
C GLU A 459 4.42 38.82 19.65
N ASP A 460 3.56 37.92 20.12
CA ASP A 460 3.59 37.35 21.47
C ASP A 460 3.02 35.93 21.45
N LEU A 461 3.68 35.02 22.16
CA LEU A 461 3.24 33.65 22.37
C LEU A 461 3.21 33.36 23.86
N GLN A 462 2.02 33.11 24.38
CA GLN A 462 1.81 32.78 25.79
C GLN A 462 1.36 31.34 25.93
N ILE A 463 1.95 30.63 26.90
CA ILE A 463 1.51 29.31 27.34
C ILE A 463 1.02 29.48 28.77
N VAL A 464 -0.21 29.07 29.04
CA VAL A 464 -0.83 29.20 30.36
C VAL A 464 -1.43 27.86 30.76
N GLY A 465 -1.32 27.51 32.04
CA GLY A 465 -1.83 26.25 32.61
C GLY A 465 -0.81 25.11 32.63
N ASN A 466 0.43 25.34 32.20
CA ASN A 466 1.51 24.36 32.33
C ASN A 466 2.11 24.39 33.75
N HIS A 467 1.73 23.43 34.59
CA HIS A 467 2.28 23.26 35.94
C HIS A 467 3.19 22.04 36.04
N GLN A 468 2.95 21.01 35.22
CA GLN A 468 3.72 19.76 35.23
C GLN A 468 4.95 19.78 34.32
N ILE A 469 4.95 20.60 33.26
CA ILE A 469 6.06 20.73 32.31
C ILE A 469 6.52 22.20 32.29
N ASP A 470 7.84 22.38 32.42
CA ASP A 470 8.46 23.70 32.35
C ASP A 470 8.17 24.37 30.99
N GLU A 471 7.81 25.65 31.03
CA GLU A 471 7.51 26.44 29.83
C GLU A 471 8.67 26.45 28.84
N THR A 472 9.92 26.48 29.32
CA THR A 472 11.11 26.46 28.48
C THR A 472 11.27 25.13 27.73
N ALA A 473 10.78 24.03 28.29
CA ALA A 473 10.75 22.74 27.60
C ALA A 473 9.67 22.74 26.51
N LEU A 474 8.46 23.22 26.83
CA LEU A 474 7.37 23.34 25.84
C LEU A 474 7.74 24.28 24.69
N ARG A 475 8.40 25.41 24.97
CA ARG A 475 8.88 26.35 23.96
C ARG A 475 9.92 25.75 23.00
N ARG A 476 10.61 24.65 23.35
CA ARG A 476 11.51 23.94 22.43
C ARG A 476 10.76 23.05 21.45
N GLU A 477 9.57 22.59 21.81
CA GLU A 477 8.70 21.75 20.97
C GLU A 477 7.85 22.59 19.99
N ILE A 478 7.66 23.86 20.29
CA ILE A 478 6.99 24.85 19.43
C ILE A 478 7.91 25.26 18.28
N GLN A 479 7.41 25.17 17.06
CA GLN A 479 8.13 25.54 15.84
C GLN A 479 8.02 27.03 15.54
N VAL A 480 6.83 27.63 15.70
CA VAL A 480 6.62 29.05 15.37
C VAL A 480 7.13 29.94 16.51
N LYS A 481 8.11 30.80 16.23
CA LYS A 481 8.71 31.68 17.25
C LYS A 481 8.21 33.12 17.17
N GLU A 482 8.29 33.81 18.29
CA GLU A 482 8.05 35.26 18.35
C GLU A 482 8.99 36.00 17.39
N GLY A 483 8.45 36.95 16.62
CA GLY A 483 9.16 37.67 15.58
C GLY A 483 9.22 36.97 14.21
N GLU A 484 8.78 35.71 14.10
CA GLU A 484 8.68 35.00 12.82
C GLU A 484 7.31 35.21 12.13
N PRO A 485 7.20 34.96 10.81
CA PRO A 485 5.93 35.01 10.11
C PRO A 485 4.89 34.08 10.75
N PHE A 486 3.73 34.63 11.05
CA PHE A 486 2.61 33.91 11.66
C PHE A 486 2.06 32.87 10.67
N SER A 487 1.81 31.64 11.14
CA SER A 487 1.13 30.61 10.35
C SER A 487 0.07 29.91 11.21
N PRO A 488 -1.23 30.01 10.87
CA PRO A 488 -2.28 29.27 11.57
C PRO A 488 -2.06 27.75 11.56
N VAL A 489 -1.50 27.22 10.46
CA VAL A 489 -1.16 25.80 10.32
C VAL A 489 -0.02 25.42 11.26
N GLY A 490 0.99 26.28 11.37
CA GLY A 490 2.08 26.12 12.34
C GLY A 490 1.56 26.07 13.78
N ILE A 491 0.66 26.99 14.17
CA ILE A 491 0.07 27.02 15.51
C ILE A 491 -0.75 25.76 15.82
N ALA A 492 -1.53 25.27 14.85
CA ALA A 492 -2.26 24.01 15.02
C ALA A 492 -1.31 22.81 15.16
N GLN A 493 -0.17 22.82 14.46
CA GLN A 493 0.87 21.81 14.61
C GLN A 493 1.55 21.91 15.99
N ASP A 494 1.85 23.13 16.44
CA ASP A 494 2.47 23.40 17.74
C ASP A 494 1.57 22.96 18.89
N ARG A 495 0.25 23.17 18.81
CA ARG A 495 -0.73 22.55 19.72
C ARG A 495 -0.53 21.05 19.81
N GLY A 496 -0.38 20.38 18.66
CA GLY A 496 -0.12 18.94 18.58
C GLY A 496 1.22 18.53 19.20
N ASN A 497 2.28 19.32 18.98
CA ASN A 497 3.60 19.08 19.57
C ASN A 497 3.56 19.21 21.11
N ILE A 498 2.88 20.24 21.63
CA ILE A 498 2.69 20.42 23.08
C ILE A 498 1.88 19.25 23.65
N LEU A 499 0.77 18.84 23.00
CA LEU A 499 -0.02 17.69 23.42
C LEU A 499 0.83 16.41 23.46
N ALA A 500 1.63 16.17 22.41
CA ALA A 500 2.54 15.04 22.33
C ALA A 500 3.59 15.08 23.45
N ALA A 501 4.12 16.26 23.83
CA ALA A 501 5.04 16.40 24.95
C ALA A 501 4.43 15.93 26.28
N TYR A 502 3.15 16.28 26.53
CA TYR A 502 2.39 15.80 27.69
C TYR A 502 2.13 14.29 27.62
N GLU A 503 1.63 13.79 26.50
CA GLU A 503 1.33 12.36 26.31
C GLU A 503 2.59 11.48 26.40
N ASN A 504 3.75 11.99 25.97
CA ASN A 504 5.03 11.30 26.07
C ASN A 504 5.56 11.22 27.50
N GLN A 505 5.17 12.17 28.37
CA GLN A 505 5.43 12.09 29.81
C GLN A 505 4.36 11.30 30.58
N GLY A 506 3.34 10.79 29.89
CA GLY A 506 2.29 9.94 30.45
C GLY A 506 1.01 10.67 30.84
N TYR A 507 0.88 11.97 30.58
CA TYR A 507 -0.35 12.70 30.87
C TYR A 507 -1.44 12.39 29.83
N ARG A 508 -2.64 12.06 30.29
CA ARG A 508 -3.77 11.63 29.46
C ARG A 508 -5.02 12.44 29.79
N GLY A 509 -5.78 12.77 28.75
CA GLY A 509 -6.90 13.69 28.87
C GLY A 509 -6.48 15.15 28.97
N THR A 510 -5.21 15.48 28.65
CA THR A 510 -4.77 16.87 28.51
C THR A 510 -5.53 17.53 27.37
N ASP A 511 -6.24 18.62 27.65
CA ASP A 511 -6.86 19.44 26.63
C ASP A 511 -6.03 20.71 26.41
N ILE A 512 -5.85 21.07 25.13
CA ILE A 512 -5.11 22.26 24.75
C ILE A 512 -5.98 23.06 23.81
N GLN A 513 -6.40 24.21 24.27
CA GLN A 513 -7.09 25.21 23.47
C GLN A 513 -6.10 26.31 23.07
N TYR A 514 -6.35 26.96 21.95
CA TYR A 514 -5.57 28.12 21.55
C TYR A 514 -6.47 29.23 21.04
N GLU A 515 -6.14 30.45 21.42
CA GLU A 515 -6.80 31.66 20.97
C GLU A 515 -5.81 32.50 20.16
N ILE A 516 -6.24 32.95 18.98
CA ILE A 516 -5.47 33.86 18.13
C ILE A 516 -6.17 35.21 18.17
N THR A 517 -5.43 36.25 18.54
CA THR A 517 -5.93 37.64 18.52
C THR A 517 -5.09 38.48 17.57
N TYR A 518 -5.74 39.43 16.89
CA TYR A 518 -5.11 40.33 15.92
C TYR A 518 -5.20 41.76 16.46
N PRO A 519 -4.29 42.16 17.37
CA PRO A 519 -4.36 43.47 18.02
C PRO A 519 -4.28 44.64 17.04
N GLN A 520 -3.58 44.46 15.92
CA GLN A 520 -3.49 45.41 14.81
C GLN A 520 -3.17 44.65 13.51
N PRO A 521 -3.48 45.23 12.33
CA PRO A 521 -3.11 44.62 11.04
C PRO A 521 -1.61 44.28 10.98
N GLY A 522 -1.29 43.07 10.52
CA GLY A 522 0.10 42.57 10.45
C GLY A 522 0.69 42.05 11.77
N ARG A 523 -0.07 42.03 12.88
CA ARG A 523 0.38 41.43 14.16
C ARG A 523 -0.62 40.39 14.66
N ALA A 524 -0.11 39.23 15.05
CA ALA A 524 -0.89 38.17 15.69
C ALA A 524 -0.31 37.88 17.10
N ARG A 525 -1.18 37.62 18.07
CA ARG A 525 -0.80 37.03 19.36
C ARG A 525 -1.49 35.69 19.52
N VAL A 526 -0.77 34.73 20.07
CA VAL A 526 -1.28 33.38 20.29
C VAL A 526 -1.20 33.07 21.77
N ARG A 527 -2.31 32.58 22.32
CA ARG A 527 -2.38 32.11 23.70
C ARG A 527 -2.81 30.65 23.72
N PHE A 528 -1.91 29.77 24.15
CA PHE A 528 -2.23 28.38 24.46
C PHE A 528 -2.73 28.29 25.91
N VAL A 529 -3.89 27.67 26.09
CA VAL A 529 -4.49 27.37 27.38
C VAL A 529 -4.52 25.86 27.55
N ILE A 530 -3.77 25.38 28.54
CA ILE A 530 -3.56 23.95 28.79
C ILE A 530 -4.35 23.56 30.04
N GLU A 531 -5.23 22.58 29.89
CA GLU A 531 -5.84 21.86 30.99
C GLU A 531 -5.13 20.51 31.12
N GLU A 532 -4.28 20.38 32.13
CA GLU A 532 -3.42 19.21 32.30
C GLU A 532 -4.23 17.98 32.73
N GLY A 533 -3.98 16.85 32.05
CA GLY A 533 -4.63 15.57 32.35
C GLY A 533 -3.99 14.78 33.49
N GLU A 534 -4.47 13.55 33.70
CA GLU A 534 -3.95 12.63 34.71
C GLU A 534 -2.70 11.91 34.21
N LYS A 535 -1.72 11.69 35.09
CA LYS A 535 -0.48 10.99 34.75
C LYS A 535 -0.66 9.49 34.88
N TRP A 536 -0.56 8.77 33.77
CA TRP A 536 -0.63 7.31 33.75
C TRP A 536 0.76 6.67 33.77
N TYR A 537 0.87 5.54 34.47
CA TYR A 537 2.06 4.71 34.53
C TYR A 537 1.79 3.30 34.02
N VAL A 538 2.84 2.65 33.54
CA VAL A 538 2.79 1.26 33.10
C VAL A 538 2.84 0.35 34.33
N ASP A 539 1.81 -0.47 34.54
CA ASP A 539 1.81 -1.51 35.58
C ASP A 539 2.64 -2.71 35.13
N GLN A 540 2.24 -3.32 34.01
CA GLN A 540 2.91 -4.47 33.42
C GLN A 540 2.78 -4.44 31.89
N VAL A 541 3.72 -5.14 31.25
CA VAL A 541 3.72 -5.34 29.80
C VAL A 541 3.48 -6.82 29.52
N VAL A 542 2.40 -7.10 28.82
CA VAL A 542 1.88 -8.46 28.59
C VAL A 542 2.04 -8.78 27.12
N LEU A 543 2.70 -9.89 26.81
CA LEU A 543 2.93 -10.34 25.44
C LEU A 543 2.06 -11.54 25.12
N ALA A 544 1.33 -11.47 24.01
CA ALA A 544 0.42 -12.51 23.55
C ALA A 544 0.50 -12.75 22.05
N GLY A 545 0.24 -14.00 21.65
CA GLY A 545 0.11 -14.42 20.25
C GLY A 545 1.32 -15.14 19.64
N LEU A 546 2.39 -15.36 20.41
CA LEU A 546 3.57 -16.10 19.95
C LEU A 546 3.30 -17.59 19.84
N VAL A 547 3.72 -18.24 18.76
CA VAL A 547 3.59 -19.69 18.55
C VAL A 547 4.97 -20.30 18.38
N ASP A 548 5.70 -19.91 17.32
CA ASP A 548 7.04 -20.41 17.03
C ASP A 548 8.14 -19.44 17.50
N THR A 549 7.84 -18.15 17.62
CA THR A 549 8.80 -17.11 17.97
C THR A 549 9.12 -17.14 19.47
N ARG A 550 10.40 -17.06 19.80
CA ARG A 550 10.86 -17.01 21.19
C ARG A 550 10.46 -15.66 21.81
N PRO A 551 9.87 -15.66 23.02
CA PRO A 551 9.54 -14.43 23.74
C PRO A 551 10.73 -13.48 23.92
N SER A 552 11.96 -14.00 24.04
CA SER A 552 13.16 -13.18 24.19
C SER A 552 13.54 -12.39 22.95
N ALA A 553 13.15 -12.84 21.74
CA ALA A 553 13.36 -12.06 20.51
C ALA A 553 12.46 -10.82 20.50
N VAL A 554 11.21 -11.00 20.94
CA VAL A 554 10.19 -9.94 20.99
C VAL A 554 10.49 -8.94 22.11
N LYS A 555 10.82 -9.42 23.31
CA LYS A 555 11.10 -8.57 24.48
C LYS A 555 12.22 -7.56 24.24
N LYS A 556 13.17 -7.84 23.34
CA LYS A 556 14.25 -6.91 22.97
C LYS A 556 13.75 -5.69 22.18
N GLU A 557 12.65 -5.84 21.45
CA GLU A 557 12.05 -4.78 20.64
C GLU A 557 11.03 -3.93 21.41
N VAL A 558 10.62 -4.39 22.59
CA VAL A 558 9.70 -3.69 23.48
C VAL A 558 10.43 -2.61 24.27
N VAL A 559 10.08 -1.34 24.00
CA VAL A 559 10.64 -0.15 24.65
C VAL A 559 9.85 0.23 25.90
N VAL A 560 8.60 -0.22 26.00
CA VAL A 560 7.75 0.01 27.17
C VAL A 560 8.12 -0.98 28.28
N HIS A 561 8.29 -0.49 29.50
CA HIS A 561 8.64 -1.26 30.69
C HIS A 561 7.71 -0.92 31.85
N ALA A 562 7.54 -1.86 32.79
CA ALA A 562 6.76 -1.64 34.01
C ALA A 562 7.37 -0.53 34.90
N GLY A 563 6.53 0.24 35.59
CA GLY A 563 6.89 1.27 36.57
C GLY A 563 7.18 2.66 36.01
N GLN A 564 7.32 2.82 34.69
CA GLN A 564 7.60 4.12 34.07
C GLN A 564 6.30 4.85 33.63
N PRO A 565 6.34 6.16 33.39
CA PRO A 565 5.20 6.87 32.79
C PRO A 565 4.83 6.30 31.41
N LEU A 566 3.53 6.22 31.12
CA LEU A 566 2.99 5.64 29.90
C LEU A 566 3.13 6.58 28.70
N SER A 567 4.32 6.59 28.12
CA SER A 567 4.65 7.38 26.91
C SER A 567 3.99 6.82 25.65
N LEU A 568 3.24 7.65 24.92
CA LEU A 568 2.70 7.27 23.60
C LEU A 568 3.81 6.98 22.59
N GLU A 569 4.88 7.78 22.56
CA GLU A 569 6.05 7.55 21.71
C GLU A 569 6.66 6.16 21.92
N ARG A 570 6.82 5.70 23.17
CA ARG A 570 7.37 4.35 23.44
C ARG A 570 6.43 3.24 23.01
N VAL A 571 5.11 3.45 23.10
CA VAL A 571 4.09 2.50 22.63
C VAL A 571 4.19 2.37 21.10
N LEU A 572 4.18 3.49 20.38
CA LEU A 572 4.30 3.51 18.91
C LEU A 572 5.65 2.97 18.41
N THR A 573 6.73 3.30 19.12
CA THR A 573 8.08 2.75 18.82
C THR A 573 8.12 1.25 19.03
N THR A 574 7.47 0.73 20.09
CA THR A 574 7.35 -0.70 20.33
C THR A 574 6.58 -1.38 19.20
N GLU A 575 5.44 -0.82 18.80
CA GLU A 575 4.64 -1.34 17.68
C GLU A 575 5.44 -1.35 16.38
N THR A 576 6.15 -0.26 16.07
CA THR A 576 7.00 -0.12 14.88
C THR A 576 8.14 -1.12 14.88
N ASN A 577 8.91 -1.25 15.97
CA ASN A 577 10.02 -2.20 16.07
C ASN A 577 9.55 -3.64 15.87
N LEU A 578 8.38 -3.99 16.41
CA LEU A 578 7.79 -5.32 16.26
C LEU A 578 7.31 -5.57 14.83
N HIS A 579 6.72 -4.58 14.18
CA HIS A 579 6.34 -4.67 12.77
C HIS A 579 7.58 -4.84 11.87
N ASP A 580 8.66 -4.11 12.16
CA ASP A 580 9.93 -4.16 11.42
C ASP A 580 10.67 -5.50 11.54
N LEU A 581 10.36 -6.34 12.55
CA LEU A 581 10.89 -7.71 12.61
C LEU A 581 10.42 -8.58 11.44
N ALA A 582 9.35 -8.20 10.74
CA ALA A 582 8.78 -8.93 9.59
C ALA A 582 8.46 -10.42 9.86
N VAL A 583 8.30 -10.79 11.13
CA VAL A 583 7.83 -12.13 11.56
C VAL A 583 6.36 -12.13 11.97
N PHE A 584 5.72 -10.96 12.03
CA PHE A 584 4.32 -10.79 12.40
C PHE A 584 3.52 -10.22 11.21
N SER A 585 2.34 -10.77 10.95
CA SER A 585 1.37 -10.21 10.00
C SER A 585 0.55 -9.08 10.62
N ARG A 586 0.46 -9.05 11.96
CA ARG A 586 -0.26 -8.05 12.74
C ARG A 586 0.41 -7.84 14.08
N VAL A 587 0.51 -6.59 14.50
CA VAL A 587 0.98 -6.16 15.82
C VAL A 587 -0.01 -5.12 16.33
N ASP A 588 -0.63 -5.37 17.48
CA ASP A 588 -1.52 -4.43 18.15
C ASP A 588 -0.98 -4.18 19.57
N VAL A 589 -0.75 -2.91 19.94
CA VAL A 589 -0.37 -2.54 21.30
C VAL A 589 -1.51 -1.78 21.98
N LYS A 590 -2.22 -2.46 22.87
CA LYS A 590 -3.41 -1.93 23.56
C LYS A 590 -3.09 -1.52 24.99
N GLN A 591 -3.84 -0.54 25.49
CA GLN A 591 -3.80 -0.10 26.88
C GLN A 591 -5.07 -0.57 27.59
N ALA A 592 -4.93 -1.18 28.76
CA ALA A 592 -6.06 -1.56 29.61
C ALA A 592 -5.87 -1.00 31.02
N PRO A 593 -6.92 -0.58 31.72
CA PRO A 593 -6.84 -0.22 33.14
C PRO A 593 -6.15 -1.32 33.96
N ALA A 594 -5.17 -0.93 34.78
CA ALA A 594 -4.66 -1.81 35.82
C ALA A 594 -5.58 -1.76 37.04
N PHE A 595 -5.52 -2.80 37.86
CA PHE A 595 -6.42 -2.92 38.99
C PHE A 595 -5.87 -2.19 40.22
N GLY A 596 -6.75 -1.56 41.01
CA GLY A 596 -6.42 -0.90 42.29
C GLY A 596 -6.00 0.56 42.17
N ASP A 597 -5.51 1.00 41.01
CA ASP A 597 -5.10 2.39 40.78
C ASP A 597 -5.61 2.89 39.40
N PRO A 598 -6.44 3.95 39.36
CA PRO A 598 -6.97 4.50 38.12
C PRO A 598 -5.89 5.11 37.21
N ASN A 599 -4.69 5.38 37.72
CA ASN A 599 -3.54 5.91 36.98
C ASN A 599 -2.60 4.81 36.47
N LEU A 600 -2.81 3.55 36.85
CA LEU A 600 -2.02 2.44 36.34
C LEU A 600 -2.68 1.81 35.10
N ARG A 601 -1.86 1.45 34.11
CA ARG A 601 -2.29 0.83 32.85
C ARG A 601 -1.43 -0.38 32.52
N ASN A 602 -2.09 -1.46 32.12
CA ASN A 602 -1.45 -2.61 31.48
C ASN A 602 -1.23 -2.31 30.00
N VAL A 603 -0.04 -2.62 29.50
CA VAL A 603 0.28 -2.53 28.06
C VAL A 603 0.27 -3.94 27.49
N ILE A 604 -0.73 -4.23 26.67
CA ILE A 604 -0.95 -5.56 26.09
C ILE A 604 -0.46 -5.52 24.65
N ILE A 605 0.63 -6.23 24.41
CA ILE A 605 1.23 -6.42 23.08
C ILE A 605 0.68 -7.72 22.51
N ARG A 606 -0.14 -7.61 21.49
CA ARG A 606 -0.72 -8.74 20.79
C ARG A 606 -0.13 -8.84 19.40
N VAL A 607 0.38 -10.02 19.06
CA VAL A 607 0.97 -10.28 17.75
C VAL A 607 0.31 -11.46 17.06
N GLU A 608 0.37 -11.48 15.74
CA GLU A 608 -0.01 -12.63 14.92
C GLU A 608 1.19 -13.01 14.05
N GLU A 609 1.70 -14.23 14.20
CA GLU A 609 2.87 -14.68 13.44
C GLU A 609 2.55 -14.83 11.95
N ALA A 610 3.39 -14.22 11.11
CA ALA A 610 3.34 -14.37 9.67
C ALA A 610 3.84 -15.77 9.25
N LYS A 611 3.52 -16.15 8.02
CA LYS A 611 4.09 -17.35 7.40
C LYS A 611 5.62 -17.20 7.33
N LYS A 612 6.34 -18.07 8.05
CA LYS A 612 7.80 -18.00 8.16
C LYS A 612 8.55 -18.30 6.87
N TYR A 613 7.97 -19.08 5.96
CA TYR A 613 8.63 -19.46 4.70
C TYR A 613 8.16 -18.61 3.54
N SER A 614 9.12 -18.06 2.78
CA SER A 614 8.85 -17.40 1.51
C SER A 614 9.62 -18.06 0.38
N LEU A 615 8.99 -18.11 -0.80
CA LEU A 615 9.55 -18.66 -2.02
C LEU A 615 9.61 -17.55 -3.07
N LEU A 616 10.79 -17.31 -3.60
CA LEU A 616 11.03 -16.42 -4.73
C LEU A 616 11.42 -17.28 -5.94
N TYR A 617 10.72 -17.14 -7.04
CA TYR A 617 11.12 -17.74 -8.31
C TYR A 617 10.92 -16.75 -9.45
N GLY A 618 11.77 -16.80 -10.46
CA GLY A 618 11.70 -15.89 -11.58
C GLY A 618 12.45 -16.44 -12.77
N ILE A 619 11.94 -16.16 -13.96
CA ILE A 619 12.61 -16.42 -15.23
C ILE A 619 12.67 -15.11 -16.00
N GLY A 620 13.81 -14.81 -16.60
CA GLY A 620 14.01 -13.64 -17.43
C GLY A 620 14.78 -13.99 -18.69
N TYR A 621 14.72 -13.11 -19.68
CA TYR A 621 15.53 -13.20 -20.88
C TYR A 621 16.16 -11.83 -21.19
N SER A 622 17.40 -11.82 -21.66
CA SER A 622 17.97 -10.64 -22.30
C SER A 622 18.81 -11.07 -23.50
N SER A 623 18.96 -10.19 -24.50
CA SER A 623 19.75 -10.47 -25.71
C SER A 623 21.21 -10.85 -25.46
N PHE A 624 21.74 -10.60 -24.26
CA PHE A 624 23.13 -10.88 -23.89
C PHE A 624 23.25 -12.00 -22.87
N GLU A 625 22.51 -11.96 -21.76
CA GLU A 625 22.58 -13.02 -20.74
C GLU A 625 21.84 -14.30 -21.18
N GLY A 626 20.98 -14.21 -22.18
CA GLY A 626 20.07 -15.27 -22.59
C GLY A 626 18.98 -15.50 -21.53
N VAL A 627 18.51 -16.75 -21.44
CA VAL A 627 17.58 -17.17 -20.38
C VAL A 627 18.31 -17.18 -19.04
N ARG A 628 17.67 -16.61 -18.01
CA ARG A 628 18.12 -16.65 -16.63
C ARG A 628 16.97 -17.06 -15.72
N GLY A 629 17.28 -17.85 -14.70
CA GLY A 629 16.37 -18.28 -13.65
C GLY A 629 16.89 -17.84 -12.29
N THR A 630 15.97 -17.48 -11.41
CA THR A 630 16.24 -17.24 -9.99
C THR A 630 15.30 -18.12 -9.16
N PHE A 631 15.84 -18.72 -8.12
CA PHE A 631 15.10 -19.47 -7.12
C PHE A 631 15.63 -19.09 -5.75
N GLY A 632 14.75 -18.79 -4.81
CA GLY A 632 15.11 -18.39 -3.47
C GLY A 632 14.12 -18.95 -2.48
N VAL A 633 14.62 -19.44 -1.36
CA VAL A 633 13.81 -19.84 -0.21
C VAL A 633 14.34 -19.12 1.02
N SER A 634 13.44 -18.54 1.80
CA SER A 634 13.80 -17.91 3.06
C SER A 634 12.91 -18.40 4.20
N ASN A 635 13.49 -18.41 5.40
CA ASN A 635 12.80 -18.57 6.67
C ASN A 635 13.01 -17.28 7.48
N SER A 636 11.97 -16.46 7.64
CA SER A 636 12.02 -15.17 8.35
C SER A 636 12.11 -15.29 9.87
N ASN A 637 11.81 -16.48 10.42
CA ASN A 637 11.84 -16.75 11.85
C ASN A 637 12.71 -17.98 12.18
N PHE A 638 13.95 -17.96 11.68
CA PHE A 638 14.88 -19.08 11.84
C PHE A 638 15.13 -19.37 13.33
N MET A 639 14.86 -20.62 13.75
CA MET A 639 14.96 -21.09 15.14
C MET A 639 14.13 -20.29 16.15
N GLY A 640 13.10 -19.56 15.70
CA GLY A 640 12.25 -18.72 16.56
C GLY A 640 12.93 -17.43 17.03
N ARG A 641 14.00 -16.97 16.37
CA ARG A 641 14.79 -15.81 16.83
C ARG A 641 14.44 -14.49 16.15
N ALA A 642 13.43 -14.46 15.27
CA ALA A 642 13.20 -13.36 14.34
C ALA A 642 14.44 -13.00 13.49
N HIS A 643 15.22 -14.03 13.15
CA HIS A 643 16.34 -13.92 12.21
C HIS A 643 15.94 -14.54 10.89
N THR A 644 16.37 -13.94 9.78
CA THR A 644 16.04 -14.48 8.45
C THR A 644 17.21 -15.29 7.89
N LEU A 645 17.00 -16.59 7.62
CA LEU A 645 17.94 -17.40 6.85
C LEU A 645 17.41 -17.57 5.43
N SER A 646 18.21 -17.23 4.42
CA SER A 646 17.84 -17.29 3.01
C SER A 646 18.86 -18.07 2.20
N LEU A 647 18.38 -18.91 1.29
CA LEU A 647 19.16 -19.50 0.21
C LEU A 647 18.70 -18.89 -1.11
N GLY A 648 19.64 -18.38 -1.89
CA GLY A 648 19.41 -17.83 -3.22
C GLY A 648 20.22 -18.58 -4.27
N LEU A 649 19.57 -18.93 -5.37
CA LEU A 649 20.16 -19.51 -6.56
C LEU A 649 19.80 -18.63 -7.75
N ARG A 650 20.78 -18.30 -8.56
CA ARG A 650 20.63 -17.65 -9.86
C ARG A 650 21.42 -18.45 -10.88
N ALA A 651 20.77 -18.84 -11.96
CA ALA A 651 21.39 -19.55 -13.06
C ALA A 651 21.10 -18.81 -14.37
N GLY A 652 22.14 -18.41 -15.08
CA GLY A 652 22.06 -17.85 -16.43
C GLY A 652 23.27 -18.30 -17.25
N ARG A 653 23.30 -17.95 -18.54
CA ARG A 653 24.40 -18.35 -19.43
C ARG A 653 25.73 -17.71 -19.03
N GLN A 654 25.68 -16.41 -18.67
CA GLN A 654 26.86 -15.64 -18.29
C GLN A 654 27.21 -15.77 -16.80
N ARG A 655 26.22 -15.88 -15.92
CA ARG A 655 26.44 -15.82 -14.48
C ARG A 655 25.61 -16.86 -13.72
N GLN A 656 26.27 -17.59 -12.83
CA GLN A 656 25.68 -18.57 -11.94
C GLN A 656 26.08 -18.21 -10.51
N ARG A 657 25.11 -18.05 -9.62
CA ARG A 657 25.35 -17.64 -8.25
C ARG A 657 24.53 -18.48 -7.29
N ALA A 658 25.18 -18.97 -6.24
CA ALA A 658 24.52 -19.54 -5.08
C ALA A 658 24.94 -18.73 -3.84
N ASN A 659 23.99 -18.33 -3.01
CA ASN A 659 24.29 -17.61 -1.78
C ASN A 659 23.42 -18.09 -0.62
N VAL A 660 24.02 -18.12 0.56
CA VAL A 660 23.34 -18.25 1.84
C VAL A 660 23.49 -16.93 2.57
N SER A 661 22.38 -16.36 3.00
CA SER A 661 22.34 -15.08 3.70
C SER A 661 21.61 -15.23 5.03
N TYR A 662 22.18 -14.65 6.08
CA TYR A 662 21.63 -14.65 7.43
C TYR A 662 21.48 -13.20 7.91
N SER A 663 20.23 -12.78 8.10
CA SER A 663 19.87 -11.44 8.53
C SER A 663 19.53 -11.43 10.02
N LEU A 664 20.17 -10.50 10.73
CA LEU A 664 20.07 -10.25 12.15
C LEU A 664 19.49 -8.84 12.33
N PRO A 665 18.41 -8.65 13.10
CA PRO A 665 17.87 -7.31 13.38
C PRO A 665 18.81 -6.50 14.29
N ARG A 666 19.62 -7.18 15.11
CA ARG A 666 20.55 -6.57 16.05
C ARG A 666 21.90 -7.28 16.07
N VAL A 667 22.96 -6.51 16.35
CA VAL A 667 24.33 -7.00 16.56
C VAL A 667 24.85 -6.42 17.86
N PHE A 668 25.33 -7.28 18.78
CA PHE A 668 25.74 -6.88 20.14
C PHE A 668 24.69 -6.02 20.89
N ASP A 669 23.40 -6.35 20.69
CA ASP A 669 22.22 -5.61 21.17
C ASP A 669 22.03 -4.19 20.62
N TRP A 670 22.94 -3.70 19.77
CA TRP A 670 22.73 -2.49 18.98
C TRP A 670 21.69 -2.74 17.90
N GLN A 671 20.76 -1.79 17.74
CA GLN A 671 19.79 -1.73 16.64
C GLN A 671 20.50 -1.39 15.34
N LEU A 672 21.25 -2.37 14.84
CA LEU A 672 22.01 -2.30 13.62
C LEU A 672 21.67 -3.56 12.81
N PRO A 673 20.63 -3.51 11.96
CA PRO A 673 20.27 -4.62 11.10
C PRO A 673 21.44 -5.01 10.22
N THR A 674 21.86 -6.28 10.31
CA THR A 674 23.05 -6.79 9.61
C THR A 674 22.70 -8.05 8.83
N VAL A 675 23.15 -8.10 7.58
CA VAL A 675 23.06 -9.27 6.71
C VAL A 675 24.46 -9.83 6.51
N LEU A 676 24.67 -11.06 6.95
CA LEU A 676 25.86 -11.86 6.63
C LEU A 676 25.55 -12.70 5.40
N THR A 677 26.44 -12.71 4.41
CA THR A 677 26.26 -13.47 3.16
C THR A 677 27.52 -14.25 2.83
N ALA A 678 27.36 -15.55 2.60
CA ALA A 678 28.34 -16.38 1.91
C ALA A 678 27.81 -16.70 0.51
N ALA A 679 28.64 -16.52 -0.52
CA ALA A 679 28.23 -16.77 -1.90
C ALA A 679 29.35 -17.40 -2.73
N ILE A 680 28.95 -18.24 -3.66
CA ILE A 680 29.78 -18.71 -4.77
C ILE A 680 29.20 -18.08 -6.04
N ASP A 681 30.05 -17.40 -6.80
CA ASP A 681 29.67 -16.68 -8.01
C ASP A 681 30.61 -17.08 -9.14
N ASN A 682 30.04 -17.68 -10.18
CA ASN A 682 30.73 -18.11 -11.38
C ASN A 682 30.26 -17.23 -12.54
N GLU A 683 31.16 -16.42 -13.07
CA GLU A 683 30.95 -15.55 -14.21
C GLU A 683 31.77 -16.08 -15.38
N LYS A 684 31.10 -16.32 -16.52
CA LYS A 684 31.74 -16.83 -17.73
C LYS A 684 31.82 -15.75 -18.80
N ALA A 685 32.88 -15.79 -19.60
CA ALA A 685 33.01 -14.99 -20.81
C ALA A 685 31.83 -15.28 -21.74
N LEU A 686 31.19 -14.21 -22.22
CA LEU A 686 29.99 -14.33 -23.05
C LEU A 686 30.39 -14.63 -24.51
N THR A 687 29.88 -15.72 -25.09
CA THR A 687 30.20 -16.20 -26.45
C THR A 687 28.94 -16.41 -27.31
N GLU A 688 28.89 -15.89 -28.53
CA GLU A 688 27.73 -15.99 -29.45
C GLU A 688 28.01 -16.96 -30.60
N GLN A 689 27.05 -17.84 -30.94
CA GLN A 689 27.20 -18.82 -32.02
C GLN A 689 26.59 -18.27 -33.32
N LEU A 690 27.40 -18.08 -34.34
CA LEU A 690 27.04 -17.62 -35.69
C LEU A 690 27.30 -18.75 -36.69
N GLU A 691 26.26 -19.38 -37.25
CA GLU A 691 26.17 -20.42 -38.30
C GLU A 691 27.28 -21.51 -38.41
N THR A 692 28.56 -21.18 -38.33
CA THR A 692 29.73 -22.09 -38.30
C THR A 692 30.83 -21.72 -37.29
N ARG A 693 30.73 -20.61 -36.55
CA ARG A 693 31.75 -20.09 -35.59
C ARG A 693 31.10 -19.61 -34.30
N ARG A 694 31.82 -19.61 -33.16
CA ARG A 694 31.42 -18.76 -32.02
C ARG A 694 32.38 -17.58 -31.87
N ALA A 695 31.90 -16.46 -31.33
CA ALA A 695 32.67 -15.23 -31.15
C ALA A 695 32.51 -14.66 -29.72
N LEU A 696 33.58 -14.10 -29.16
CA LEU A 696 33.56 -13.42 -27.86
C LEU A 696 32.71 -12.13 -27.93
N ARG A 697 31.82 -11.94 -26.95
CA ARG A 697 30.91 -10.79 -26.83
C ARG A 697 30.94 -10.26 -25.40
N GLY A 698 31.86 -9.38 -25.07
CA GLY A 698 31.96 -8.76 -23.74
C GLY A 698 33.25 -9.13 -23.01
N ARG A 699 33.20 -9.39 -21.70
CA ARG A 699 34.39 -9.64 -20.86
C ARG A 699 35.21 -10.84 -21.37
N PRO A 700 36.54 -10.73 -21.49
CA PRO A 700 37.39 -11.76 -22.07
C PRO A 700 37.95 -12.77 -21.05
N PHE A 701 37.26 -12.95 -19.92
CA PHE A 701 37.73 -13.81 -18.83
C PHE A 701 36.57 -14.52 -18.14
N ASP A 702 36.85 -15.69 -17.58
CA ASP A 702 36.01 -16.35 -16.60
C ASP A 702 36.46 -15.93 -15.20
N ALA A 703 35.52 -15.75 -14.27
CA ALA A 703 35.80 -15.39 -12.90
C ALA A 703 35.00 -16.26 -11.92
N TYR A 704 35.71 -16.98 -11.06
CA TYR A 704 35.15 -17.79 -9.99
C TYR A 704 35.42 -17.10 -8.66
N ARG A 705 34.36 -16.67 -7.96
CA ARG A 705 34.46 -15.92 -6.71
C ARG A 705 33.83 -16.70 -5.57
N LEU A 706 34.59 -16.87 -4.48
CA LEU A 706 34.05 -17.23 -3.16
C LEU A 706 33.98 -15.95 -2.32
N ILE A 707 32.79 -15.56 -1.91
CA ILE A 707 32.51 -14.26 -1.29
C ILE A 707 31.96 -14.48 0.12
N GLY A 708 32.55 -13.83 1.11
CA GLY A 708 31.99 -13.63 2.44
C GLY A 708 31.79 -12.13 2.68
N SER A 709 30.60 -11.70 3.08
CA SER A 709 30.33 -10.29 3.35
C SER A 709 29.41 -10.09 4.55
N GLY A 710 29.61 -8.97 5.25
CA GLY A 710 28.68 -8.45 6.25
C GLY A 710 28.27 -7.05 5.85
N GLN A 711 26.96 -6.80 5.79
CA GLN A 711 26.42 -5.47 5.48
C GLN A 711 25.46 -5.04 6.58
N SER A 712 25.62 -3.83 7.07
CA SER A 712 24.68 -3.18 7.98
C SER A 712 23.97 -2.00 7.32
N GLU A 713 22.70 -1.80 7.65
CA GLU A 713 21.88 -0.68 7.18
C GLU A 713 21.54 0.28 8.34
N ARG A 714 21.60 1.58 8.08
CA ARG A 714 21.05 2.64 8.92
C ARG A 714 20.08 3.47 8.07
N ARG A 715 18.78 3.39 8.36
CA ARG A 715 17.78 4.28 7.76
C ARG A 715 17.82 5.64 8.46
N LEU A 716 17.99 6.72 7.69
CA LEU A 716 17.96 8.09 8.22
C LEU A 716 16.57 8.72 8.08
N SER A 717 15.86 8.37 7.01
CA SER A 717 14.49 8.79 6.74
C SER A 717 13.76 7.73 5.92
N ALA A 718 12.48 7.92 5.62
CA ALA A 718 11.72 7.01 4.77
C ALA A 718 12.28 6.85 3.33
N ARG A 719 13.17 7.76 2.91
CA ARG A 719 13.77 7.78 1.56
C ARG A 719 15.27 7.55 1.57
N GLU A 720 15.94 7.65 2.72
CA GLU A 720 17.40 7.68 2.81
C GLU A 720 17.95 6.55 3.68
N SER A 721 18.86 5.78 3.10
CA SER A 721 19.57 4.69 3.77
C SER A 721 21.08 4.82 3.59
N PHE A 722 21.82 4.55 4.67
CA PHE A 722 23.26 4.35 4.65
C PHE A 722 23.59 2.88 4.86
N PHE A 723 24.58 2.38 4.14
CA PHE A 723 25.08 1.02 4.25
C PHE A 723 26.58 1.03 4.55
N ILE A 724 27.01 0.12 5.41
CA ILE A 724 28.41 -0.22 5.60
C ILE A 724 28.56 -1.70 5.28
N ARG A 725 29.46 -2.04 4.36
CA ARG A 725 29.71 -3.40 3.91
C ARG A 725 31.18 -3.75 4.06
N ALA A 726 31.48 -4.82 4.77
CA ALA A 726 32.78 -5.48 4.71
C ALA A 726 32.68 -6.69 3.79
N ASN A 727 33.61 -6.82 2.84
CA ASN A 727 33.65 -7.88 1.85
C ASN A 727 35.02 -8.57 1.89
N PHE A 728 35.00 -9.89 1.84
CA PHE A 728 36.15 -10.75 1.68
C PHE A 728 35.86 -11.68 0.51
N GLN A 729 36.73 -11.69 -0.50
CA GLN A 729 36.55 -12.57 -1.64
C GLN A 729 37.88 -13.18 -2.09
N ASN A 730 37.84 -14.47 -2.41
CA ASN A 730 38.87 -15.13 -3.19
C ASN A 730 38.35 -15.24 -4.63
N ILE A 731 39.08 -14.68 -5.58
CA ILE A 731 38.75 -14.72 -6.99
C ILE A 731 39.80 -15.51 -7.75
N LYS A 732 39.34 -16.46 -8.58
CA LYS A 732 40.14 -17.10 -9.61
C LYS A 732 39.75 -16.55 -10.97
N ILE A 733 40.71 -16.04 -11.73
CA ILE A 733 40.49 -15.50 -13.08
C ILE A 733 41.12 -16.45 -14.08
N ASP A 734 40.33 -16.95 -15.04
CA ASP A 734 40.80 -17.80 -16.12
C ASP A 734 40.66 -17.03 -17.45
N VAL A 735 41.79 -16.82 -18.15
CA VAL A 735 41.85 -16.14 -19.46
C VAL A 735 42.18 -17.16 -20.55
N PRO A 736 41.56 -17.12 -21.74
CA PRO A 736 41.88 -18.05 -22.83
C PRO A 736 43.38 -18.07 -23.18
N PRO A 737 44.02 -19.25 -23.36
CA PRO A 737 45.47 -19.37 -23.52
C PRO A 737 46.08 -18.54 -24.66
N ASN A 738 45.34 -18.31 -25.75
CA ASN A 738 45.82 -17.56 -26.92
C ASN A 738 45.73 -16.03 -26.72
N LEU A 739 44.92 -15.57 -25.78
CA LEU A 739 44.89 -14.18 -25.32
C LEU A 739 45.98 -13.89 -24.27
N ALA A 740 46.61 -14.92 -23.71
CA ALA A 740 47.58 -14.75 -22.62
C ALA A 740 48.92 -14.13 -23.06
N THR A 741 49.26 -14.12 -24.36
CA THR A 741 50.53 -13.57 -24.86
C THR A 741 50.55 -12.03 -24.88
N PRO A 742 49.51 -11.33 -25.39
CA PRO A 742 49.36 -9.89 -25.22
C PRO A 742 48.92 -9.46 -23.81
N LEU A 743 48.39 -10.41 -23.02
CA LEU A 743 47.82 -10.17 -21.69
C LEU A 743 48.65 -10.81 -20.56
N GLN A 744 49.98 -10.88 -20.69
CA GLN A 744 50.85 -11.48 -19.65
C GLN A 744 50.57 -10.93 -18.24
N PHE A 745 50.11 -9.68 -18.14
CA PHE A 745 49.60 -9.05 -16.92
C PHE A 745 48.52 -9.86 -16.17
N PHE A 746 47.64 -10.60 -16.86
CA PHE A 746 46.56 -11.36 -16.24
C PHE A 746 46.97 -12.74 -15.72
N ARG A 747 48.13 -13.29 -16.13
CA ARG A 747 48.64 -14.54 -15.53
C ARG A 747 49.04 -14.36 -14.06
N GLU A 748 49.43 -13.15 -13.66
CA GLU A 748 49.69 -12.83 -12.25
C GLU A 748 48.40 -12.59 -11.44
N GLU A 749 47.24 -12.55 -12.09
CA GLU A 749 45.92 -12.32 -11.48
C GLU A 749 45.09 -13.61 -11.32
N GLU A 750 45.66 -14.78 -11.62
CA GLU A 750 44.94 -16.07 -11.66
C GLU A 750 44.26 -16.41 -10.33
N ASN A 751 44.85 -16.05 -9.19
CA ASN A 751 44.23 -16.20 -7.87
C ASN A 751 44.51 -14.96 -7.02
N LEU A 752 43.47 -14.21 -6.68
CA LEU A 752 43.59 -13.00 -5.86
C LEU A 752 42.68 -13.05 -4.64
N ARG A 753 43.21 -12.64 -3.50
CA ARG A 753 42.44 -12.37 -2.29
C ARG A 753 42.17 -10.88 -2.16
N LEU A 754 40.90 -10.52 -2.25
CA LEU A 754 40.45 -9.13 -2.16
C LEU A 754 39.59 -8.94 -0.90
N SER A 755 40.02 -8.04 -0.05
CA SER A 755 39.24 -7.58 1.11
C SER A 755 38.91 -6.10 0.92
N SER A 756 37.66 -5.72 1.12
CA SER A 756 37.23 -4.33 0.98
C SER A 756 36.19 -3.91 2.01
N VAL A 757 36.19 -2.62 2.32
CA VAL A 757 35.13 -1.96 3.10
C VAL A 757 34.47 -0.92 2.21
N ALA A 758 33.16 -0.97 2.11
CA ALA A 758 32.37 -0.03 1.34
C ALA A 758 31.38 0.73 2.23
N ILE A 759 31.22 2.02 1.96
CA ILE A 759 30.17 2.87 2.49
C ILE A 759 29.27 3.25 1.31
N SER A 760 27.97 3.03 1.46
CA SER A 760 26.99 3.37 0.42
C SER A 760 25.91 4.28 0.99
N TYR A 761 25.45 5.23 0.18
CA TYR A 761 24.29 6.08 0.44
C TYR A 761 23.26 5.84 -0.65
N LEU A 762 21.99 5.77 -0.25
CA LEU A 762 20.84 5.58 -1.14
C LEU A 762 19.76 6.60 -0.78
N ASN A 763 19.25 7.31 -1.79
CA ASN A 763 18.06 8.14 -1.73
C ASN A 763 17.06 7.65 -2.78
N GLU A 764 15.88 7.23 -2.34
CA GLU A 764 14.77 6.78 -3.19
C GLU A 764 13.54 7.67 -2.97
N SER A 765 13.29 8.56 -3.94
CA SER A 765 12.14 9.46 -3.93
C SER A 765 11.24 9.30 -5.16
N ARG A 766 11.46 8.24 -5.97
CA ARG A 766 10.63 7.93 -7.13
C ARG A 766 9.24 7.46 -6.68
N ASP A 767 8.24 7.81 -7.48
CA ASP A 767 6.84 7.43 -7.25
C ASP A 767 6.61 5.92 -7.39
N ASP A 768 7.22 5.31 -8.40
CA ASP A 768 7.22 3.87 -8.64
C ASP A 768 8.64 3.44 -9.02
N PRO A 769 9.33 2.57 -8.25
CA PRO A 769 10.68 2.11 -8.58
C PRO A 769 10.79 1.33 -9.90
N LEU A 770 9.69 0.72 -10.38
CA LEU A 770 9.66 -0.14 -11.57
C LEU A 770 9.26 0.63 -12.83
N SER A 771 8.31 1.57 -12.72
CA SER A 771 7.89 2.44 -13.82
C SER A 771 7.73 3.92 -13.39
N PRO A 772 8.83 4.59 -13.02
CA PRO A 772 8.76 5.94 -12.45
C PRO A 772 8.25 6.98 -13.46
N LYS A 773 7.40 7.90 -12.98
CA LYS A 773 6.97 9.10 -13.71
C LYS A 773 7.50 10.38 -13.09
N PHE A 774 7.75 10.36 -11.79
CA PHE A 774 8.24 11.50 -11.02
C PHE A 774 9.30 11.07 -10.00
N GLY A 775 10.14 12.03 -9.62
CA GLY A 775 11.05 11.88 -8.49
C GLY A 775 12.49 11.60 -8.90
N PHE A 776 13.29 11.25 -7.90
CA PHE A 776 14.74 11.19 -8.01
C PHE A 776 15.29 9.95 -7.30
N PHE A 777 16.30 9.33 -7.89
CA PHE A 777 17.05 8.23 -7.30
C PHE A 777 18.53 8.60 -7.29
N LEU A 778 19.19 8.42 -6.16
CA LEU A 778 20.63 8.60 -6.03
C LEU A 778 21.23 7.45 -5.22
N SER A 779 22.23 6.79 -5.78
CA SER A 779 23.06 5.84 -5.07
C SER A 779 24.53 6.21 -5.24
N GLY A 780 25.27 6.28 -4.13
CA GLY A 780 26.72 6.46 -4.14
C GLY A 780 27.38 5.35 -3.33
N GLU A 781 28.48 4.79 -3.81
CA GLU A 781 29.30 3.80 -3.12
C GLU A 781 30.76 4.23 -3.16
N ALA A 782 31.40 4.27 -1.99
CA ALA A 782 32.84 4.44 -1.85
C ALA A 782 33.43 3.16 -1.23
N LEU A 783 34.32 2.49 -1.94
CA LEU A 783 34.92 1.21 -1.57
C LEU A 783 36.43 1.36 -1.42
N LEU A 784 36.97 0.89 -0.30
CA LEU A 784 38.38 0.85 0.01
C LEU A 784 38.88 -0.59 0.09
N SER A 785 39.83 -0.95 -0.78
CA SER A 785 40.59 -2.20 -0.71
C SER A 785 42.01 -1.88 -0.24
N THR A 786 42.46 -2.50 0.85
CA THR A 786 43.80 -2.23 1.44
C THR A 786 44.43 -3.48 2.03
N LYS A 787 45.77 -3.53 2.05
CA LYS A 787 46.54 -4.58 2.73
C LYS A 787 46.26 -4.64 4.22
N LEU A 788 45.86 -3.53 4.85
CA LEU A 788 45.52 -3.47 6.29
C LEU A 788 44.37 -4.43 6.67
N ILE A 789 43.48 -4.75 5.73
CA ILE A 789 42.37 -5.70 5.92
C ILE A 789 42.60 -7.02 5.18
N GLY A 790 43.85 -7.31 4.81
CA GLY A 790 44.26 -8.57 4.19
C GLY A 790 44.09 -8.67 2.67
N SER A 791 43.81 -7.55 1.99
CA SER A 791 43.69 -7.50 0.53
C SER A 791 45.04 -7.50 -0.18
N GLU A 792 45.16 -8.22 -1.29
CA GLU A 792 46.38 -8.27 -2.10
C GLU A 792 46.54 -7.08 -3.06
N ARG A 793 45.43 -6.38 -3.36
CA ARG A 793 45.39 -5.23 -4.26
C ARG A 793 44.82 -4.02 -3.54
N GLN A 794 45.41 -2.86 -3.78
CA GLN A 794 45.10 -1.63 -3.03
C GLN A 794 44.54 -0.57 -3.96
N PHE A 795 43.28 -0.24 -3.77
CA PHE A 795 42.58 0.74 -4.58
C PHE A 795 41.36 1.28 -3.87
N PHE A 796 40.98 2.48 -4.25
CA PHE A 796 39.78 3.16 -3.80
C PHE A 796 38.84 3.31 -5.00
N ARG A 797 37.59 2.85 -4.88
CA ARG A 797 36.59 2.92 -5.95
C ARG A 797 35.42 3.77 -5.50
N ILE A 798 35.02 4.75 -6.29
CA ILE A 798 33.74 5.45 -6.14
C ILE A 798 32.85 5.10 -7.33
N LEU A 799 31.59 4.81 -7.07
CA LEU A 799 30.56 4.63 -8.09
C LEU A 799 29.29 5.38 -7.66
N THR A 800 28.83 6.28 -8.50
CA THR A 800 27.62 7.09 -8.27
C THR A 800 26.65 6.92 -9.42
N GLN A 801 25.37 6.75 -9.11
CA GLN A 801 24.28 6.70 -10.07
C GLN A 801 23.17 7.64 -9.61
N ALA A 802 22.77 8.56 -10.50
CA ALA A 802 21.67 9.49 -10.27
C ALA A 802 20.64 9.31 -11.39
N GLN A 803 19.36 9.26 -11.06
CA GLN A 803 18.27 9.22 -12.04
C GLN A 803 17.22 10.25 -11.68
N TYR A 804 16.68 10.93 -12.69
CA TYR A 804 15.66 11.94 -12.51
C TYR A 804 14.51 11.70 -13.49
N TYR A 805 13.28 11.75 -12.97
CA TYR A 805 12.07 11.51 -13.73
C TYR A 805 11.13 12.71 -13.60
N LYS A 806 10.65 13.19 -14.74
CA LYS A 806 9.69 14.28 -14.80
C LYS A 806 8.68 14.03 -15.89
N GLN A 807 7.40 14.01 -15.53
CA GLN A 807 6.32 14.08 -16.51
C GLN A 807 6.28 15.48 -17.12
N VAL A 808 6.61 15.59 -18.41
CA VAL A 808 6.70 16.87 -19.14
C VAL A 808 5.40 17.24 -19.85
N PHE A 809 4.59 16.24 -20.24
CA PHE A 809 3.22 16.39 -20.75
C PHE A 809 2.32 15.29 -20.18
N PRO A 810 0.98 15.36 -20.30
CA PRO A 810 0.12 14.24 -19.96
C PRO A 810 0.60 12.94 -20.61
N ASN A 811 0.94 11.94 -19.79
CA ASN A 811 1.48 10.64 -20.21
C ASN A 811 2.86 10.64 -20.89
N VAL A 812 3.58 11.77 -20.94
CA VAL A 812 4.95 11.83 -21.49
C VAL A 812 5.94 12.07 -20.37
N VAL A 813 6.90 11.16 -20.20
CA VAL A 813 7.90 11.18 -19.13
C VAL A 813 9.29 11.36 -19.70
N LEU A 814 10.00 12.38 -19.22
CA LEU A 814 11.43 12.52 -19.39
C LEU A 814 12.13 11.73 -18.28
N ALA A 815 12.93 10.74 -18.67
CA ALA A 815 13.76 9.93 -17.80
C ALA A 815 15.22 10.19 -18.10
N THR A 816 15.99 10.65 -17.12
CA THR A 816 17.42 10.87 -17.25
C THR A 816 18.19 10.01 -16.25
N SER A 817 19.37 9.53 -16.65
CA SER A 817 20.26 8.74 -15.81
C SER A 817 21.70 9.20 -16.03
N LEU A 818 22.45 9.31 -14.95
CA LEU A 818 23.87 9.65 -14.92
C LEU A 818 24.59 8.58 -14.08
N ARG A 819 25.64 7.98 -14.62
CA ARG A 819 26.51 7.05 -13.92
C ARG A 819 27.96 7.51 -14.04
N LEU A 820 28.59 7.75 -12.89
CA LEU A 820 29.97 8.19 -12.77
C LEU A 820 30.74 7.19 -11.92
N GLY A 821 31.95 6.85 -12.32
CA GLY A 821 32.82 5.93 -11.58
C GLY A 821 34.28 6.31 -11.70
N MET A 822 35.02 6.10 -10.61
CA MET A 822 36.47 6.26 -10.57
C MET A 822 37.10 5.16 -9.72
N ILE A 823 38.26 4.66 -10.14
CA ILE A 823 39.11 3.75 -9.38
C ILE A 823 40.50 4.37 -9.30
N LEU A 824 40.96 4.60 -8.07
CA LEU A 824 42.26 5.17 -7.75
C LEU A 824 43.10 4.11 -7.06
N PRO A 825 44.04 3.46 -7.76
CA PRO A 825 44.99 2.58 -7.09
C PRO A 825 45.95 3.40 -6.23
N PHE A 826 46.36 2.84 -5.08
CA PHE A 826 47.29 3.51 -4.17
C PHE A 826 48.30 2.53 -3.58
N ALA A 827 49.55 3.01 -3.41
CA ALA A 827 50.77 2.27 -3.07
C ALA A 827 51.39 1.42 -4.21
N ASN A 828 52.70 1.16 -4.12
CA ASN A 828 53.50 0.33 -5.05
C ASN A 828 53.05 -1.14 -4.99
N SER A 829 51.89 -1.45 -5.58
CA SER A 829 51.32 -2.80 -5.50
C SER A 829 51.98 -3.81 -6.43
N LEU A 830 52.79 -3.41 -7.41
CA LEU A 830 53.51 -4.28 -8.38
C LEU A 830 54.77 -3.54 -8.94
N PRO A 831 55.72 -4.23 -9.62
CA PRO A 831 56.90 -3.60 -10.21
C PRO A 831 56.54 -2.56 -11.28
N ALA A 832 57.50 -1.69 -11.64
CA ALA A 832 57.28 -0.49 -12.46
C ALA A 832 56.80 -0.76 -13.91
N ASP A 833 56.70 -2.03 -14.30
CA ASP A 833 56.29 -2.53 -15.61
C ASP A 833 54.77 -2.80 -15.73
N ILE A 834 54.02 -2.78 -14.63
CA ILE A 834 52.57 -3.06 -14.67
C ILE A 834 51.76 -1.76 -14.79
N GLU A 835 51.30 -1.50 -16.02
CA GLU A 835 50.60 -0.29 -16.45
C GLU A 835 49.24 -0.01 -15.75
N ASN A 836 48.61 -1.00 -15.09
CA ASN A 836 47.39 -0.81 -14.31
C ASN A 836 47.27 -1.81 -13.14
N PRO A 837 47.43 -1.39 -11.88
CA PRO A 837 47.45 -2.28 -10.71
C PRO A 837 46.07 -2.74 -10.21
N VAL A 838 44.97 -2.31 -10.86
CA VAL A 838 43.60 -2.73 -10.54
C VAL A 838 43.26 -4.02 -11.31
N PRO A 839 42.84 -5.10 -10.62
CA PRO A 839 42.44 -6.35 -11.27
C PRO A 839 41.39 -6.14 -12.34
N ILE A 840 41.50 -6.84 -13.48
CA ILE A 840 40.52 -6.67 -14.58
C ILE A 840 39.09 -6.95 -14.13
N SER A 841 38.90 -7.89 -13.21
CA SER A 841 37.61 -8.25 -12.63
C SER A 841 36.92 -7.13 -11.83
N GLU A 842 37.68 -6.11 -11.40
CA GLU A 842 37.21 -4.96 -10.62
C GLU A 842 37.08 -3.68 -11.45
N ARG A 843 37.53 -3.69 -12.71
CA ARG A 843 37.44 -2.54 -13.63
C ARG A 843 36.00 -2.28 -14.07
N PHE A 844 35.74 -1.05 -14.51
CA PHE A 844 34.45 -0.73 -15.12
C PHE A 844 34.37 -1.27 -16.55
N PHE A 845 33.24 -1.88 -16.88
CA PHE A 845 32.83 -2.28 -18.22
C PHE A 845 31.46 -1.66 -18.51
N SER A 846 31.20 -1.29 -19.76
CA SER A 846 29.94 -0.69 -20.17
C SER A 846 29.65 -0.92 -21.66
N GLY A 847 28.42 -0.68 -22.09
CA GLY A 847 27.88 -1.04 -23.39
C GLY A 847 26.69 -2.00 -23.24
N GLY A 848 25.77 -1.99 -24.20
CA GLY A 848 24.61 -2.87 -24.21
C GLY A 848 23.28 -2.18 -23.84
N SER A 849 22.29 -3.00 -23.50
CA SER A 849 20.87 -2.58 -23.43
C SER A 849 20.51 -1.57 -22.32
N THR A 850 21.31 -1.49 -21.26
CA THR A 850 21.02 -0.67 -20.07
C THR A 850 21.88 0.57 -19.93
N THR A 851 22.94 0.69 -20.74
CA THR A 851 23.91 1.79 -20.67
C THR A 851 24.06 2.48 -22.02
N LEU A 852 24.99 2.07 -22.87
CA LEU A 852 25.19 2.64 -24.20
C LEU A 852 24.56 1.72 -25.25
N ARG A 853 23.29 1.99 -25.62
CA ARG A 853 22.50 1.10 -26.50
C ARG A 853 22.96 1.09 -27.95
N GLY A 854 23.83 2.02 -28.35
CA GLY A 854 24.52 1.97 -29.65
C GLY A 854 25.78 1.10 -29.67
N LEU A 855 26.10 0.39 -28.58
CA LEU A 855 27.26 -0.50 -28.49
C LEU A 855 26.84 -1.91 -28.06
N THR A 856 27.63 -2.91 -28.48
CA THR A 856 27.55 -4.27 -27.94
C THR A 856 27.96 -4.28 -26.46
N GLN A 857 27.49 -5.27 -25.69
CA GLN A 857 27.78 -5.45 -24.27
C GLN A 857 29.28 -5.33 -23.96
N ASP A 858 29.62 -4.51 -22.97
CA ASP A 858 30.95 -4.33 -22.39
C ASP A 858 32.06 -3.83 -23.36
N LEU A 859 31.73 -3.39 -24.58
CA LEU A 859 32.71 -2.89 -25.57
C LEU A 859 33.05 -1.40 -25.46
N ALA A 860 32.48 -0.66 -24.52
CA ALA A 860 32.86 0.73 -24.31
C ALA A 860 34.24 0.82 -23.64
N GLY A 861 35.13 1.65 -24.19
CA GLY A 861 36.39 2.06 -23.58
C GLY A 861 37.65 1.41 -24.16
N PRO A 862 38.70 1.23 -23.34
CA PRO A 862 39.98 0.67 -23.79
C PRO A 862 39.83 -0.74 -24.36
N LEU A 863 40.37 -0.93 -25.57
CA LEU A 863 40.43 -2.20 -26.27
C LEU A 863 41.89 -2.67 -26.37
N LEU A 864 42.09 -3.97 -26.46
CA LEU A 864 43.42 -4.55 -26.69
C LEU A 864 44.00 -4.06 -28.02
N ARG A 865 45.25 -3.62 -27.98
CA ARG A 865 46.01 -3.15 -29.15
C ARG A 865 47.33 -3.90 -29.25
N ASP A 866 47.78 -4.12 -30.48
CA ASP A 866 49.07 -4.71 -30.78
C ASP A 866 50.18 -3.70 -30.37
N PRO A 867 51.13 -4.08 -29.48
CA PRO A 867 52.19 -3.18 -29.04
C PRO A 867 53.12 -2.68 -30.16
N ALA A 868 53.27 -3.45 -31.24
CA ALA A 868 54.16 -3.13 -32.36
C ALA A 868 53.48 -2.24 -33.42
N THR A 869 52.19 -2.47 -33.71
CA THR A 869 51.47 -1.71 -34.76
C THR A 869 50.52 -0.64 -34.22
N GLY A 870 50.11 -0.74 -32.96
CA GLY A 870 49.09 0.13 -32.35
C GLY A 870 47.66 -0.16 -32.82
N GLU A 871 47.46 -1.14 -33.71
CA GLU A 871 46.16 -1.53 -34.23
C GLU A 871 45.36 -2.33 -33.20
N ILE A 872 44.03 -2.34 -33.32
CA ILE A 872 43.16 -3.09 -32.41
C ILE A 872 43.29 -4.58 -32.71
N VAL A 873 43.51 -5.39 -31.67
CA VAL A 873 43.57 -6.84 -31.79
C VAL A 873 42.15 -7.39 -31.89
N LEU A 874 41.88 -8.11 -32.98
CA LEU A 874 40.63 -8.83 -33.22
C LEU A 874 40.87 -10.32 -33.00
N VAL A 875 39.95 -10.96 -32.26
CA VAL A 875 40.07 -12.39 -31.92
C VAL A 875 38.80 -13.19 -32.13
N ASP A 876 38.97 -14.49 -32.36
CA ASP A 876 37.90 -15.50 -32.34
C ASP A 876 37.48 -15.88 -30.90
N GLU A 877 36.52 -16.82 -30.75
CA GLU A 877 36.09 -17.32 -29.42
C GLU A 877 37.20 -17.95 -28.57
N PHE A 878 38.28 -18.43 -29.19
CA PHE A 878 39.41 -19.08 -28.52
C PHE A 878 40.54 -18.10 -28.22
N GLY A 879 40.33 -16.82 -28.53
CA GLY A 879 41.31 -15.78 -28.30
C GLY A 879 42.43 -15.73 -29.34
N ARG A 880 42.25 -16.34 -30.51
CA ARG A 880 43.25 -16.38 -31.59
C ARG A 880 43.04 -15.17 -32.49
N PRO A 881 44.11 -14.55 -33.04
CA PRO A 881 43.98 -13.47 -34.01
C PRO A 881 43.10 -13.90 -35.19
N ASP A 882 42.02 -13.14 -35.42
CA ASP A 882 41.08 -13.38 -36.51
C ASP A 882 40.73 -12.03 -37.15
N PRO A 883 41.06 -11.81 -38.44
CA PRO A 883 40.67 -10.59 -39.15
C PRO A 883 39.16 -10.34 -39.19
N GLU A 884 38.35 -11.40 -39.10
CA GLU A 884 36.88 -11.35 -39.00
C GLU A 884 36.39 -11.43 -37.53
N GLY A 885 37.33 -11.43 -36.59
CA GLY A 885 37.09 -11.53 -35.15
C GLY A 885 36.54 -10.26 -34.53
N ARG A 886 36.45 -10.25 -33.19
CA ARG A 886 35.92 -9.11 -32.42
C ARG A 886 36.98 -8.48 -31.53
N PRO A 887 36.85 -7.18 -31.23
CA PRO A 887 37.76 -6.50 -30.33
C PRO A 887 37.63 -7.01 -28.90
N VAL A 888 38.75 -7.01 -28.17
CA VAL A 888 38.83 -7.47 -26.78
C VAL A 888 38.74 -6.27 -25.82
N PRO A 889 37.69 -6.15 -24.99
CA PRO A 889 37.58 -5.05 -24.04
C PRO A 889 38.46 -5.29 -22.81
N LEU A 890 39.19 -4.27 -22.37
CA LEU A 890 40.07 -4.33 -21.19
C LEU A 890 39.47 -3.67 -19.94
N GLY A 891 38.33 -2.99 -20.12
CA GLY A 891 37.72 -2.14 -19.10
C GLY A 891 38.60 -0.93 -18.76
N GLY A 892 38.22 -0.19 -17.73
CA GLY A 892 38.98 0.98 -17.30
C GLY A 892 38.67 1.46 -15.89
N ASN A 893 39.46 2.43 -15.42
CA ASN A 893 39.35 2.97 -14.07
C ASN A 893 38.50 4.25 -14.01
N GLY A 894 38.11 4.82 -15.15
CA GLY A 894 37.16 5.94 -15.23
C GLY A 894 35.88 5.53 -15.95
N LEU A 895 34.73 6.05 -15.50
CA LEU A 895 33.42 5.79 -16.09
C LEU A 895 32.59 7.07 -16.07
N ALA A 896 32.03 7.44 -17.22
CA ALA A 896 31.03 8.51 -17.30
C ALA A 896 29.99 8.19 -18.36
N ILE A 897 28.72 8.09 -17.95
CA ILE A 897 27.59 7.74 -18.83
C ILE A 897 26.39 8.61 -18.48
N GLY A 898 25.79 9.21 -19.49
CA GLY A 898 24.50 9.89 -19.44
C GLY A 898 23.50 9.20 -20.38
N ASN A 899 22.27 9.06 -19.92
CA ASN A 899 21.14 8.57 -20.71
C ASN A 899 19.99 9.56 -20.58
N VAL A 900 19.40 9.94 -21.70
CA VAL A 900 18.19 10.76 -21.76
C VAL A 900 17.16 10.00 -22.57
N GLU A 901 15.99 9.75 -21.99
CA GLU A 901 14.91 8.98 -22.61
C GLU A 901 13.59 9.74 -22.46
N LEU A 902 12.88 9.92 -23.57
CA LEU A 902 11.52 10.48 -23.61
C LEU A 902 10.53 9.35 -23.87
N ARG A 903 9.72 9.03 -22.87
CA ARG A 903 8.71 7.96 -22.91
C ARG A 903 7.34 8.54 -23.20
N PHE A 904 6.58 7.92 -24.08
CA PHE A 904 5.25 8.39 -24.49
C PHE A 904 4.32 7.21 -24.81
N PRO A 905 2.99 7.38 -24.68
CA PRO A 905 2.05 6.32 -25.03
C PRO A 905 2.05 6.07 -26.54
N LEU A 906 1.94 4.79 -26.94
CA LEU A 906 1.68 4.42 -28.34
C LEU A 906 0.21 4.01 -28.50
N PHE A 907 -0.12 2.78 -28.09
CA PHE A 907 -1.49 2.28 -28.04
C PHE A 907 -1.61 1.20 -26.96
N TRP A 908 -2.78 1.10 -26.31
CA TRP A 908 -3.08 0.08 -25.29
C TRP A 908 -2.02 0.03 -24.16
N PHE A 909 -1.44 -1.14 -23.86
CA PHE A 909 -0.39 -1.33 -22.85
C PHE A 909 1.03 -1.06 -23.36
N LEU A 910 1.19 -0.54 -24.59
CA LEU A 910 2.47 -0.22 -25.22
C LEU A 910 2.83 1.26 -25.08
N SER A 911 4.10 1.51 -24.76
CA SER A 911 4.69 2.85 -24.78
C SER A 911 5.95 2.88 -25.62
N GLY A 912 6.15 3.99 -26.33
CA GLY A 912 7.35 4.28 -27.09
C GLY A 912 8.38 5.01 -26.22
N ALA A 913 9.65 4.90 -26.60
CA ALA A 913 10.75 5.62 -26.01
C ALA A 913 11.69 6.11 -27.11
N VAL A 914 12.01 7.40 -27.12
CA VAL A 914 13.14 7.94 -27.90
C VAL A 914 14.25 8.25 -26.93
N PHE A 915 15.48 7.86 -27.25
CA PHE A 915 16.58 8.02 -26.33
C PHE A 915 17.86 8.53 -26.99
N TYR A 916 18.69 9.16 -26.17
CA TYR A 916 20.05 9.55 -26.48
C TYR A 916 20.97 9.09 -25.34
N ASP A 917 21.97 8.30 -25.70
CA ASP A 917 22.99 7.77 -24.80
C ASP A 917 24.33 8.43 -25.14
N ILE A 918 25.04 8.87 -24.12
CA ILE A 918 26.36 9.48 -24.25
C ILE A 918 27.26 8.96 -23.13
N GLY A 919 28.48 8.55 -23.43
CA GLY A 919 29.36 8.05 -22.39
C GLY A 919 30.53 7.25 -22.90
N ASN A 920 31.44 6.93 -21.99
CA ASN A 920 32.44 5.91 -22.21
C ASN A 920 33.03 5.37 -20.90
N VAL A 921 33.82 4.30 -21.03
CA VAL A 921 34.80 3.87 -20.04
C VAL A 921 36.17 4.42 -20.47
N PHE A 922 36.97 4.86 -19.50
CA PHE A 922 38.27 5.48 -19.72
C PHE A 922 39.35 4.71 -18.95
N ARG A 923 40.57 4.70 -19.48
CA ARG A 923 41.72 4.04 -18.85
C ARG A 923 41.96 4.63 -17.45
N SER A 924 42.02 5.95 -17.33
CA SER A 924 42.07 6.72 -16.08
C SER A 924 40.97 7.79 -16.03
N ILE A 925 40.66 8.29 -14.83
CA ILE A 925 39.75 9.43 -14.63
C ILE A 925 40.28 10.73 -15.28
N THR A 926 41.60 10.83 -15.45
CA THR A 926 42.26 11.97 -16.10
C THR A 926 42.08 11.98 -17.62
N ASP A 927 41.69 10.85 -18.22
CA ASP A 927 41.58 10.69 -19.67
C ASP A 927 40.19 11.08 -20.20
N VAL A 928 39.30 11.55 -19.31
CA VAL A 928 37.96 12.03 -19.66
C VAL A 928 38.08 13.30 -20.50
N SER A 929 37.99 13.14 -21.83
CA SER A 929 38.12 14.22 -22.81
C SER A 929 36.98 14.15 -23.83
N GLN A 930 36.65 15.27 -24.48
CA GLN A 930 35.56 15.34 -25.47
C GLN A 930 35.74 14.39 -26.68
N ALA A 931 36.97 14.04 -27.04
CA ALA A 931 37.25 13.16 -28.18
C ALA A 931 36.95 11.67 -27.90
N GLY A 932 36.83 11.27 -26.64
CA GLY A 932 36.66 9.87 -26.23
C GLY A 932 35.21 9.42 -25.99
N TRP A 933 34.20 10.24 -26.27
CA TRP A 933 32.80 9.92 -25.95
C TRP A 933 32.12 9.09 -27.04
N SER A 934 31.47 7.99 -26.64
CA SER A 934 30.50 7.31 -27.50
C SER A 934 29.15 7.99 -27.42
N ASN A 935 28.42 8.00 -28.52
CA ASN A 935 27.11 8.61 -28.65
C ASN A 935 26.18 7.63 -29.36
N ALA A 936 24.92 7.56 -28.93
CA ALA A 936 23.91 6.80 -29.62
C ALA A 936 22.54 7.48 -29.52
N ILE A 937 21.78 7.48 -30.61
CA ILE A 937 20.38 7.87 -30.64
C ILE A 937 19.54 6.67 -31.00
N GLY A 938 18.37 6.51 -30.41
CA GLY A 938 17.57 5.33 -30.69
C GLY A 938 16.11 5.45 -30.34
N PHE A 939 15.40 4.37 -30.67
CA PHE A 939 13.98 4.20 -30.42
C PHE A 939 13.74 2.86 -29.76
N GLY A 940 12.79 2.81 -28.85
CA GLY A 940 12.39 1.59 -28.15
C GLY A 940 10.90 1.49 -27.96
N VAL A 941 10.44 0.24 -27.81
CA VAL A 941 9.07 -0.11 -27.45
C VAL A 941 9.11 -0.80 -26.08
N ARG A 942 8.14 -0.46 -25.24
CA ARG A 942 7.95 -1.05 -23.91
C ARG A 942 6.55 -1.62 -23.82
N ALA A 943 6.42 -2.79 -23.19
CA ALA A 943 5.14 -3.39 -22.86
C ALA A 943 5.15 -3.83 -21.40
N ASN A 944 4.16 -3.41 -20.63
CA ASN A 944 3.96 -3.98 -19.30
C ASN A 944 3.07 -5.21 -19.44
N THR A 945 3.64 -6.40 -19.27
CA THR A 945 2.90 -7.66 -19.36
C THR A 945 2.68 -8.25 -17.96
N PRO A 946 1.71 -9.15 -17.77
CA PRO A 946 1.52 -9.84 -16.49
C PRO A 946 2.74 -10.62 -16.00
N VAL A 947 3.65 -11.00 -16.91
CA VAL A 947 4.88 -11.74 -16.60
C VAL A 947 6.12 -10.83 -16.44
N GLY A 948 5.93 -9.51 -16.50
CA GLY A 948 6.97 -8.49 -16.32
C GLY A 948 7.11 -7.54 -17.52
N PRO A 949 7.99 -6.53 -17.41
CA PRO A 949 8.21 -5.57 -18.49
C PRO A 949 8.96 -6.21 -19.65
N VAL A 950 8.54 -5.89 -20.87
CA VAL A 950 9.22 -6.20 -22.12
C VAL A 950 9.80 -4.90 -22.68
N ARG A 951 11.05 -4.97 -23.14
CA ARG A 951 11.76 -3.85 -23.75
C ARG A 951 12.39 -4.31 -25.06
N PHE A 952 12.14 -3.55 -26.11
CA PHE A 952 12.86 -3.66 -27.37
C PHE A 952 13.50 -2.30 -27.66
N ASP A 953 14.79 -2.26 -27.96
CA ASP A 953 15.54 -1.03 -28.22
C ASP A 953 16.39 -1.19 -29.48
N ILE A 954 16.37 -0.16 -30.32
CA ILE A 954 17.25 0.00 -31.49
C ILE A 954 18.08 1.25 -31.26
N GLY A 955 19.40 1.08 -31.12
CA GLY A 955 20.35 2.18 -30.98
C GLY A 955 21.20 2.37 -32.23
N TYR A 956 21.30 3.62 -32.71
CA TYR A 956 22.18 4.07 -33.78
C TYR A 956 23.36 4.86 -33.22
N ASN A 957 24.58 4.39 -33.44
CA ASN A 957 25.82 5.11 -33.13
C ASN A 957 26.34 5.82 -34.40
N PRO A 958 26.46 7.15 -34.44
CA PRO A 958 26.90 7.89 -35.63
C PRO A 958 28.40 7.79 -35.88
N LYS A 959 29.21 7.51 -34.85
CA LYS A 959 30.67 7.41 -34.94
C LYS A 959 31.16 6.16 -34.19
N PRO A 960 30.80 4.95 -34.65
CA PRO A 960 31.38 3.75 -34.10
C PRO A 960 32.90 3.75 -34.36
N PRO A 961 33.70 3.13 -33.48
CA PRO A 961 35.11 2.86 -33.79
C PRO A 961 35.24 2.13 -35.14
N PRO A 962 36.22 2.48 -36.00
CA PRO A 962 36.33 1.97 -37.36
C PRO A 962 36.95 0.57 -37.38
N THR A 963 36.27 -0.42 -36.80
CA THR A 963 36.71 -1.83 -36.80
C THR A 963 35.54 -2.78 -37.05
N ILE A 964 35.85 -3.96 -37.62
CA ILE A 964 34.91 -5.05 -37.80
C ILE A 964 34.39 -5.47 -36.42
N GLY A 965 33.09 -5.32 -36.19
CA GLY A 965 32.43 -5.62 -34.90
C GLY A 965 31.63 -4.46 -34.28
N PHE A 966 31.88 -3.22 -34.70
CA PHE A 966 31.02 -2.09 -34.36
C PHE A 966 30.06 -1.77 -35.51
N SER A 967 28.82 -2.24 -35.39
CA SER A 967 27.73 -1.80 -36.26
C SER A 967 27.25 -0.42 -35.84
N HIS A 968 26.88 0.40 -36.82
CA HIS A 968 26.11 1.60 -36.56
C HIS A 968 24.79 1.29 -35.85
N TRP A 969 24.18 0.12 -36.09
CA TRP A 969 22.90 -0.29 -35.51
C TRP A 969 23.06 -1.46 -34.55
N ASN A 970 22.48 -1.33 -33.35
CA ASN A 970 22.44 -2.38 -32.34
C ASN A 970 21.01 -2.60 -31.84
N PHE A 971 20.64 -3.87 -31.67
CA PHE A 971 19.31 -4.31 -31.28
C PHE A 971 19.36 -4.99 -29.91
N HIS A 972 18.42 -4.62 -29.04
CA HIS A 972 18.33 -5.17 -27.70
C HIS A 972 16.90 -5.58 -27.39
N PHE A 973 16.77 -6.75 -26.78
CA PHE A 973 15.50 -7.27 -26.28
C PHE A 973 15.69 -7.74 -24.84
N THR A 974 14.77 -7.34 -23.97
CA THR A 974 14.74 -7.76 -22.56
C THR A 974 13.32 -8.12 -22.18
N LEU A 975 13.16 -9.28 -21.53
CA LEU A 975 11.91 -9.75 -20.93
C LEU A 975 12.15 -10.00 -19.43
N GLY A 976 11.24 -9.47 -18.62
CA GLY A 976 11.37 -9.46 -17.17
C GLY A 976 12.35 -8.37 -16.72
N HIS A 977 12.41 -8.11 -15.42
CA HIS A 977 13.24 -7.02 -14.90
C HIS A 977 14.74 -7.30 -15.15
N PRO A 978 15.47 -6.41 -15.84
CA PRO A 978 16.92 -6.36 -15.77
C PRO A 978 17.24 -5.74 -14.41
N PHE A 979 17.43 -6.59 -13.40
CA PHE A 979 17.84 -6.16 -12.06
C PHE A 979 19.11 -5.30 -12.09
#